data_AF-A0A3A6N559-F1
#
_entry.id   AF-A0A3A6N559-F1
#
_cell.length_a   1.000
_cell.length_b   1.000
_cell.length_c   1.000
_cell.angle_alpha   90.00
_cell.angle_beta   90.00
_cell.angle_gamma   90.00
#
_symmetry.space_group_name_H-M   'P 1'
#
loop_
_entity.id
_entity.type
_entity.pdbx_description
1 polymer ?
#
loop_
_entity_poly.entity_id
_entity_poly.type
_entity_poly.pdbx_seq_one_letter_code
_entity_poly.pdbx_strand_id
1 'polypeptide(L)'
;MTNSKVDRISRFYFDENDYVLLNIVNDVLNRDESHKLVKNLLTPYLHPHGIKEMAATMGLRIAYAVIHLLGSLEAGLAEDRLNALRSLRDEVLYSSQGPLRINTARVLLEIMKELVRARGDRLRQLQLARDFRTATFGKPRFIRAQLDKYHLVEMPEAWNQVAFDDHVHDANTEGRKSPTHLIMDAWIKGIRRLTVVYYNFIDVEVAAELLESAEIMGINVRIGIQFSARFRGRYIKLIWSPRGIADKQRFLDFIGQGPAREFMDEGRRVSEYYQGYVFAALREFNARHLPLVNEAYGIRLDPLVLEEFIAFVGTGQPSLLHLARYIYGRMLPAMAAAVEEMRSSWSRFDQEERMRLSHAVEIMNSLDVDAIIESFLRPDKNPDLYNPHVPQSGPEVPDLLKLSPEALLDRLVALYSGSGVTLNLSRLTATDVLELLYDCRGRITHLEVFNLKEYAFGKAVCNEEINTLQTAINQNNIVQLKRVIQKIIRDFSESADMVGEAREIRDKLVRILYHIPELHSFYRLSPLKSRIGSDSTGTSRHRYGMGLVMKDTLPARARHKLERGQGKTARSIPVCLTALLQVTCVPRGRQNLPWESRRAPWLLSRNQRKTCRGAAILPFFNWEFERRREWLVQSYSLLREPKGNMATLSWMQTEVDNGLSLASRDQVARPRKIPFGYLNSYLQNELKILIGFIPAFLTFALTKDWWFLAYGGAFIWFGITGLRNIIQSVLGGGGLRRSPLLKWKEYVSWDRLADSLLYTGFSVPLLDLLVKTVLLDRMFGITAGTNPLALYSAMALANGVYISGHNMFRGLPRGAVYGNFFRSLLSIPLAVLLHGLIGWLVGAAGVVAVHEVLQKWAAVISKLASDCVAGFIEGLVDRFNNIRFRSMDYAAKIGQVFEIYASLETLFPEADVQQMLEEPNKFMQAVNDRNPDLGKIVISNALDLLYIWMYQPRATSTMAAIMKAMSPEERRIFVSSQLILKQEKEISQLFVDGALGKKFGRALSFYLDRAQEYLLSLQEMHLSCSQLENVEGRAR
;
A
#
# COMPACT_ATOMS: atom_id res chain seq x y z
N MET A 1 -7.50 -28.42 -36.96
CA MET A 1 -7.92 -27.07 -37.42
C MET A 1 -9.23 -26.71 -36.75
N THR A 2 -9.19 -25.98 -35.64
CA THR A 2 -10.37 -25.41 -34.98
C THR A 2 -10.05 -23.95 -34.67
N ASN A 3 -10.45 -23.08 -35.59
CA ASN A 3 -10.38 -21.62 -35.44
C ASN A 3 -11.19 -21.22 -34.21
N SER A 4 -10.51 -20.84 -33.13
CA SER A 4 -11.14 -20.06 -32.07
C SER A 4 -11.59 -18.74 -32.69
N LYS A 5 -12.90 -18.46 -32.64
CA LYS A 5 -13.44 -17.12 -32.90
C LYS A 5 -12.82 -16.19 -31.86
N VAL A 6 -11.68 -15.57 -32.19
CA VAL A 6 -11.18 -14.42 -31.46
C VAL A 6 -12.21 -13.33 -31.67
N ASP A 7 -13.03 -13.06 -30.64
CA ASP A 7 -13.93 -11.92 -30.61
C ASP A 7 -13.15 -10.67 -31.04
N ARG A 8 -13.41 -10.18 -32.26
CA ARG A 8 -12.77 -8.97 -32.77
C ARG A 8 -13.34 -7.78 -31.99
N ILE A 9 -12.62 -7.40 -30.93
CA ILE A 9 -12.92 -6.18 -30.16
C ILE A 9 -12.85 -4.98 -31.12
N SER A 10 -13.91 -4.17 -31.12
CA SER A 10 -14.00 -3.00 -32.00
C SER A 10 -12.91 -1.97 -31.69
N ARG A 11 -12.35 -1.33 -32.73
CA ARG A 11 -11.30 -0.30 -32.63
C ARG A 11 -11.74 0.96 -31.87
N PHE A 12 -13.04 1.15 -31.63
CA PHE A 12 -13.57 2.25 -30.82
C PHE A 12 -13.27 2.10 -29.31
N TYR A 13 -12.88 0.89 -28.86
CA TYR A 13 -12.58 0.59 -27.46
C TYR A 13 -11.09 0.32 -27.25
N PHE A 14 -10.58 0.79 -26.11
CA PHE A 14 -9.18 0.74 -25.69
C PHE A 14 -8.24 1.56 -26.59
N ASP A 15 -7.11 2.01 -26.02
CA ASP A 15 -6.08 2.68 -26.82
C ASP A 15 -5.01 1.67 -27.25
N GLU A 16 -4.24 2.00 -28.27
CA GLU A 16 -3.09 1.22 -28.74
C GLU A 16 -2.11 0.87 -27.59
N ASN A 17 -1.88 1.82 -26.69
CA ASN A 17 -1.04 1.63 -25.51
C ASN A 17 -1.57 0.57 -24.53
N ASP A 18 -2.88 0.30 -24.48
CA ASP A 18 -3.44 -0.78 -23.65
C ASP A 18 -3.07 -2.15 -24.21
N TYR A 19 -3.08 -2.29 -25.55
CA TYR A 19 -2.63 -3.50 -26.24
C TYR A 19 -1.12 -3.71 -26.08
N VAL A 20 -0.32 -2.64 -26.20
CA VAL A 20 1.13 -2.71 -25.99
C VAL A 20 1.45 -3.16 -24.56
N LEU A 21 0.78 -2.57 -23.56
CA LEU A 21 0.94 -2.99 -22.16
C LEU A 21 0.56 -4.47 -21.99
N LEU A 22 -0.59 -4.90 -22.51
CA LEU A 22 -1.04 -6.29 -22.40
C LEU A 22 -0.08 -7.28 -23.05
N ASN A 23 0.38 -6.99 -24.27
CA ASN A 23 1.34 -7.84 -24.96
C ASN A 23 2.61 -7.98 -24.13
N ILE A 24 3.15 -6.87 -23.62
CA ILE A 24 4.31 -6.88 -22.75
C ILE A 24 4.08 -7.74 -21.50
N VAL A 25 2.91 -7.61 -20.84
CA VAL A 25 2.63 -8.46 -19.68
C VAL A 25 2.60 -9.94 -20.06
N ASN A 26 1.93 -10.29 -21.15
CA ASN A 26 1.84 -11.68 -21.60
C ASN A 26 3.20 -12.23 -22.05
N ASP A 27 4.02 -11.43 -22.74
CA ASP A 27 5.38 -11.79 -23.18
C ASP A 27 6.27 -12.10 -21.98
N VAL A 28 6.20 -11.29 -20.92
CA VAL A 28 6.96 -11.53 -19.68
C VAL A 28 6.46 -12.79 -18.97
N LEU A 29 5.14 -13.01 -18.90
CA LEU A 29 4.55 -14.21 -18.28
C LEU A 29 4.88 -15.50 -19.05
N ASN A 30 5.13 -15.43 -20.36
CA ASN A 30 5.45 -16.58 -21.20
C ASN A 30 6.93 -17.00 -21.11
N ARG A 31 7.75 -16.36 -20.27
CA ARG A 31 9.16 -16.71 -19.98
C ARG A 31 10.07 -16.73 -21.22
N ASP A 32 9.82 -15.89 -22.22
CA ASP A 32 10.73 -15.74 -23.36
C ASP A 32 12.04 -15.04 -22.95
N GLU A 33 13.13 -15.30 -23.71
CA GLU A 33 14.50 -14.71 -23.65
C GLU A 33 14.56 -13.20 -23.32
N SER A 34 13.48 -12.46 -23.57
CA SER A 34 13.21 -11.10 -23.09
C SER A 34 13.41 -10.88 -21.57
N HIS A 35 13.34 -11.92 -20.74
CA HIS A 35 13.42 -11.81 -19.28
C HIS A 35 14.80 -11.30 -18.78
N LYS A 36 15.91 -11.68 -19.44
CA LYS A 36 17.27 -11.25 -19.05
C LYS A 36 17.51 -9.76 -19.28
N LEU A 37 17.01 -9.22 -20.41
CA LEU A 37 17.23 -7.82 -20.80
C LEU A 37 16.32 -6.83 -20.07
N VAL A 38 15.18 -7.31 -19.55
CA VAL A 38 14.23 -6.50 -18.76
C VAL A 38 14.63 -6.50 -17.28
N LYS A 39 15.27 -7.55 -16.75
CA LYS A 39 15.86 -7.57 -15.39
C LYS A 39 16.79 -6.37 -15.18
N ASN A 40 17.55 -5.99 -16.21
CA ASN A 40 18.46 -4.85 -16.15
C ASN A 40 17.77 -3.47 -16.08
N LEU A 41 16.53 -3.31 -16.58
CA LEU A 41 15.77 -2.06 -16.41
C LEU A 41 15.35 -1.81 -14.94
N LEU A 42 15.34 -2.88 -14.14
CA LEU A 42 15.03 -2.86 -12.71
C LEU A 42 16.29 -2.97 -11.85
N THR A 43 17.47 -2.70 -12.44
CA THR A 43 18.74 -2.71 -11.72
C THR A 43 18.57 -1.88 -10.44
N PRO A 44 18.93 -2.44 -9.26
CA PRO A 44 18.95 -1.69 -8.01
C PRO A 44 19.72 -0.37 -8.22
N TYR A 45 19.39 0.67 -7.46
CA TYR A 45 20.04 2.00 -7.53
C TYR A 45 19.63 2.93 -8.69
N LEU A 46 18.95 2.48 -9.76
CA LEU A 46 18.38 3.41 -10.76
C LEU A 46 17.03 3.99 -10.32
N HIS A 47 16.94 5.32 -10.24
CA HIS A 47 15.78 6.04 -9.74
C HIS A 47 14.57 5.95 -10.68
N PRO A 48 13.33 5.74 -10.17
CA PRO A 48 12.07 5.82 -10.94
C PRO A 48 11.94 7.05 -11.85
N HIS A 49 12.34 8.22 -11.37
CA HIS A 49 12.37 9.48 -12.15
C HIS A 49 13.75 9.81 -12.76
N GLY A 50 14.62 8.82 -12.86
CA GLY A 50 15.99 8.90 -13.38
C GLY A 50 16.09 8.49 -14.85
N ILE A 51 17.31 8.16 -15.29
CA ILE A 51 17.64 7.98 -16.72
C ILE A 51 16.82 6.88 -17.42
N LYS A 52 16.29 5.91 -16.65
CA LYS A 52 15.44 4.83 -17.17
C LYS A 52 14.11 5.30 -17.76
N GLU A 53 13.67 6.53 -17.49
CA GLU A 53 12.53 7.14 -18.18
C GLU A 53 12.75 7.28 -19.70
N MET A 54 14.02 7.39 -20.13
CA MET A 54 14.35 7.46 -21.56
C MET A 54 14.23 6.10 -22.26
N ALA A 55 14.33 5.00 -21.51
CA ALA A 55 14.30 3.64 -22.04
C ALA A 55 12.89 3.02 -21.99
N ALA A 56 12.11 3.28 -20.93
CA ALA A 56 10.78 2.71 -20.74
C ALA A 56 9.81 3.70 -20.08
N THR A 57 8.53 3.65 -20.45
CA THR A 57 7.49 4.47 -19.83
C THR A 57 7.20 3.99 -18.40
N MET A 58 6.70 4.90 -17.55
CA MET A 58 6.38 4.63 -16.16
C MET A 58 5.44 3.43 -15.98
N GLY A 59 4.37 3.35 -16.77
CA GLY A 59 3.42 2.23 -16.71
C GLY A 59 4.09 0.89 -17.03
N LEU A 60 5.02 0.87 -17.98
CA LEU A 60 5.77 -0.34 -18.33
C LEU A 60 6.72 -0.76 -17.21
N ARG A 61 7.48 0.18 -16.63
CA ARG A 61 8.40 -0.15 -15.52
C ARG A 61 7.67 -0.72 -14.31
N ILE A 62 6.54 -0.13 -13.93
CA ILE A 62 5.72 -0.66 -12.84
C ILE A 62 5.19 -2.06 -13.18
N ALA A 63 4.69 -2.26 -14.40
CA ALA A 63 4.21 -3.58 -14.83
C ALA A 63 5.32 -4.63 -14.78
N TYR A 64 6.52 -4.31 -15.29
CA TYR A 64 7.68 -5.18 -15.20
C TYR A 64 8.08 -5.49 -13.76
N ALA A 65 8.14 -4.48 -12.89
CA ALA A 65 8.51 -4.69 -11.49
C ALA A 65 7.52 -5.62 -10.77
N VAL A 66 6.21 -5.48 -11.05
CA VAL A 66 5.20 -6.37 -10.46
C VAL A 66 5.32 -7.78 -11.02
N ILE A 67 5.46 -7.96 -12.33
CA ILE A 67 5.55 -9.30 -12.92
C ILE A 67 6.83 -9.99 -12.49
N HIS A 68 7.96 -9.27 -12.43
CA HIS A 68 9.22 -9.78 -11.91
C HIS A 68 9.05 -10.24 -10.47
N LEU A 69 8.37 -9.45 -9.62
CA LEU A 69 8.06 -9.88 -8.27
C LEU A 69 7.17 -11.13 -8.28
N LEU A 70 6.02 -11.11 -8.96
CA LEU A 70 5.09 -12.25 -8.99
C LEU A 70 5.76 -13.54 -9.50
N GLY A 71 6.59 -13.45 -10.55
CA GLY A 71 7.36 -14.58 -11.06
C GLY A 71 8.42 -15.06 -10.06
N SER A 72 9.13 -14.14 -9.39
CA SER A 72 10.09 -14.49 -8.33
C SER A 72 9.41 -15.13 -7.12
N LEU A 73 8.16 -14.78 -6.82
CA LEU A 73 7.39 -15.37 -5.73
C LEU A 73 6.99 -16.82 -6.04
N GLU A 74 6.91 -17.23 -7.31
CA GLU A 74 6.55 -18.59 -7.73
C GLU A 74 7.76 -19.52 -7.83
N ALA A 75 8.93 -19.03 -8.25
CA ALA A 75 10.09 -19.89 -8.56
C ALA A 75 11.47 -19.32 -8.17
N GLY A 76 11.55 -18.07 -7.68
CA GLY A 76 12.82 -17.40 -7.37
C GLY A 76 13.33 -17.71 -5.95
N LEU A 77 14.64 -17.56 -5.73
CA LEU A 77 15.26 -17.63 -4.40
C LEU A 77 14.88 -16.41 -3.54
N ALA A 78 15.08 -16.49 -2.22
CA ALA A 78 14.72 -15.41 -1.29
C ALA A 78 15.35 -14.05 -1.68
N GLU A 79 16.62 -14.05 -2.09
CA GLU A 79 17.33 -12.84 -2.50
C GLU A 79 16.72 -12.21 -3.77
N ASP A 80 16.40 -13.02 -4.79
CA ASP A 80 15.71 -12.53 -6.00
C ASP A 80 14.34 -11.92 -5.66
N ARG A 81 13.60 -12.54 -4.73
CA ARG A 81 12.30 -12.02 -4.24
C ARG A 81 12.46 -10.66 -3.54
N LEU A 82 13.45 -10.53 -2.68
CA LEU A 82 13.72 -9.29 -1.93
C LEU A 82 14.16 -8.16 -2.86
N ASN A 83 15.03 -8.44 -3.82
CA ASN A 83 15.45 -7.47 -4.82
C ASN A 83 14.28 -7.05 -5.73
N ALA A 84 13.42 -7.99 -6.14
CA ALA A 84 12.20 -7.67 -6.85
C ALA A 84 11.26 -6.77 -6.04
N LEU A 85 11.13 -7.02 -4.73
CA LEU A 85 10.29 -6.23 -3.84
C LEU A 85 10.83 -4.80 -3.66
N ARG A 86 12.15 -4.62 -3.54
CA ARG A 86 12.80 -3.30 -3.50
C ARG A 86 12.50 -2.50 -4.77
N SER A 87 12.77 -3.08 -5.93
CA SER A 87 12.53 -2.42 -7.22
C SER A 87 11.05 -2.06 -7.40
N LEU A 88 10.15 -2.95 -6.99
CA LEU A 88 8.72 -2.68 -7.04
C LEU A 88 8.29 -1.54 -6.12
N ARG A 89 8.72 -1.56 -4.86
CA ARG A 89 8.41 -0.51 -3.88
C ARG A 89 8.80 0.84 -4.43
N ASP A 90 10.03 0.95 -4.94
CA ASP A 90 10.56 2.21 -5.42
C ASP A 90 9.78 2.68 -6.67
N GLU A 91 9.55 1.81 -7.65
CA GLU A 91 8.75 2.16 -8.84
C GLU A 91 7.36 2.65 -8.48
N VAL A 92 6.66 1.98 -7.56
CA VAL A 92 5.25 2.29 -7.28
C VAL A 92 5.12 3.54 -6.38
N LEU A 93 5.99 3.69 -5.37
CA LEU A 93 5.92 4.81 -4.42
C LEU A 93 6.39 6.13 -5.01
N TYR A 94 7.45 6.14 -5.82
CA TYR A 94 7.96 7.38 -6.39
C TYR A 94 7.18 7.82 -7.64
N SER A 95 6.66 6.88 -8.44
CA SER A 95 5.91 7.21 -9.67
C SER A 95 4.51 7.81 -9.43
N SER A 96 3.91 7.61 -8.26
CA SER A 96 2.55 8.05 -7.98
C SER A 96 2.50 9.58 -7.67
N GLN A 97 2.08 10.40 -8.64
CA GLN A 97 2.14 11.87 -8.54
C GLN A 97 0.88 12.55 -7.95
N GLY A 98 -0.17 11.76 -7.65
CA GLY A 98 -1.45 12.26 -7.15
C GLY A 98 -1.46 12.63 -5.64
N PRO A 99 -2.53 13.30 -5.17
CA PRO A 99 -2.70 13.60 -3.74
C PRO A 99 -3.01 12.35 -2.91
N LEU A 100 -3.40 11.23 -3.54
CA LEU A 100 -3.60 9.92 -2.93
C LEU A 100 -2.45 8.95 -3.32
N ARG A 101 -1.21 9.36 -3.10
CA ARG A 101 -0.01 8.66 -3.58
C ARG A 101 0.04 7.21 -3.13
N ILE A 102 -0.08 6.95 -1.82
CA ILE A 102 0.07 5.61 -1.26
C ILE A 102 -1.15 4.75 -1.61
N ASN A 103 -2.35 5.32 -1.59
CA ASN A 103 -3.54 4.57 -2.03
C ASN A 103 -3.51 4.25 -3.53
N THR A 104 -2.95 5.12 -4.37
CA THR A 104 -2.75 4.87 -5.81
C THR A 104 -1.80 3.69 -6.01
N ALA A 105 -0.68 3.70 -5.27
CA ALA A 105 0.28 2.60 -5.27
C ALA A 105 -0.37 1.25 -4.95
N ARG A 106 -1.19 1.18 -3.89
CA ARG A 106 -1.93 -0.04 -3.50
C ARG A 106 -2.88 -0.52 -4.60
N VAL A 107 -3.59 0.41 -5.25
CA VAL A 107 -4.50 0.10 -6.36
C VAL A 107 -3.75 -0.43 -7.57
N LEU A 108 -2.61 0.16 -7.93
CA LEU A 108 -1.80 -0.31 -9.06
C LEU A 108 -1.33 -1.76 -8.88
N LEU A 109 -0.88 -2.11 -7.67
CA LEU A 109 -0.48 -3.48 -7.34
C LEU A 109 -1.65 -4.45 -7.45
N GLU A 110 -2.82 -4.10 -6.91
CA GLU A 110 -3.98 -4.98 -6.94
C GLU A 110 -4.53 -5.18 -8.36
N ILE A 111 -4.58 -4.12 -9.19
CA ILE A 111 -4.97 -4.24 -10.60
C ILE A 111 -4.02 -5.18 -11.35
N MET A 112 -2.71 -5.08 -11.10
CA MET A 112 -1.73 -5.91 -11.79
C MET A 112 -1.80 -7.38 -11.35
N LYS A 113 -2.03 -7.65 -10.05
CA LYS A 113 -2.32 -9.02 -9.56
C LYS A 113 -3.53 -9.61 -10.26
N GLU A 114 -4.61 -8.84 -10.41
CA GLU A 114 -5.81 -9.27 -11.13
C GLU A 114 -5.56 -9.46 -12.63
N LEU A 115 -4.68 -8.66 -13.24
CA LEU A 115 -4.32 -8.78 -14.65
C LEU A 115 -3.58 -10.09 -14.93
N VAL A 116 -2.68 -10.49 -14.03
CA VAL A 116 -1.99 -11.80 -14.09
C VAL A 116 -2.98 -12.94 -13.84
N ARG A 117 -3.90 -12.81 -12.86
CA ARG A 117 -4.94 -13.81 -12.58
C ARG A 117 -5.93 -13.99 -13.73
N ALA A 118 -6.22 -12.94 -14.49
CA ALA A 118 -7.15 -12.97 -15.62
C ALA A 118 -6.55 -13.54 -16.92
N ARG A 119 -5.38 -14.20 -16.85
CA ARG A 119 -4.75 -14.85 -18.00
C ARG A 119 -5.74 -15.84 -18.66
N GLY A 120 -5.87 -15.74 -19.98
CA GLY A 120 -6.85 -16.50 -20.76
C GLY A 120 -8.13 -15.74 -21.09
N ASP A 121 -8.47 -14.66 -20.38
CA ASP A 121 -9.60 -13.76 -20.70
C ASP A 121 -9.07 -12.42 -21.26
N ARG A 122 -8.86 -12.39 -22.59
CA ARG A 122 -8.25 -11.24 -23.26
C ARG A 122 -9.02 -9.93 -23.06
N LEU A 123 -10.35 -9.97 -23.06
CA LEU A 123 -11.18 -8.78 -22.87
C LEU A 123 -11.02 -8.24 -21.44
N ARG A 124 -11.02 -9.13 -20.44
CA ARG A 124 -10.80 -8.74 -19.04
C ARG A 124 -9.40 -8.17 -18.83
N GLN A 125 -8.37 -8.77 -19.43
CA GLN A 125 -7.01 -8.25 -19.33
C GLN A 125 -6.87 -6.86 -19.96
N LEU A 126 -7.53 -6.58 -21.10
CA LEU A 126 -7.55 -5.24 -21.70
C LEU A 126 -8.24 -4.20 -20.81
N GLN A 127 -9.35 -4.56 -20.16
CA GLN A 127 -10.01 -3.70 -19.18
C GLN A 127 -9.08 -3.37 -18.00
N LEU A 128 -8.35 -4.37 -17.50
CA LEU A 128 -7.40 -4.19 -16.41
C LEU A 128 -6.17 -3.37 -16.85
N ALA A 129 -5.69 -3.55 -18.07
CA ALA A 129 -4.61 -2.71 -18.65
C ALA A 129 -5.03 -1.23 -18.73
N ARG A 130 -6.26 -0.97 -19.19
CA ARG A 130 -6.85 0.38 -19.21
C ARG A 130 -7.04 0.95 -17.81
N ASP A 131 -7.56 0.15 -16.87
CA ASP A 131 -7.72 0.55 -15.47
C ASP A 131 -6.36 0.91 -14.84
N PHE A 132 -5.33 0.09 -15.09
CA PHE A 132 -3.97 0.29 -14.61
C PHE A 132 -3.40 1.62 -15.10
N ARG A 133 -3.45 1.87 -16.42
CA ARG A 133 -2.98 3.11 -17.00
C ARG A 133 -3.75 4.32 -16.49
N THR A 134 -5.05 4.20 -16.29
CA THR A 134 -5.87 5.27 -15.71
C THR A 134 -5.50 5.54 -14.24
N ALA A 135 -5.19 4.49 -13.47
CA ALA A 135 -4.75 4.61 -12.09
C ALA A 135 -3.41 5.34 -11.95
N THR A 136 -2.49 5.21 -12.93
CA THR A 136 -1.18 5.88 -12.87
C THR A 136 -1.26 7.41 -12.73
N PHE A 137 -2.34 8.03 -13.21
CA PHE A 137 -2.57 9.47 -13.06
C PHE A 137 -3.00 9.88 -11.63
N GLY A 138 -3.32 8.92 -10.75
CA GLY A 138 -3.64 9.18 -9.34
C GLY A 138 -4.91 10.02 -9.10
N LYS A 139 -5.87 10.00 -10.03
CA LYS A 139 -7.13 10.76 -9.91
C LYS A 139 -7.94 10.27 -8.71
N PRO A 140 -8.21 11.11 -7.68
CA PRO A 140 -8.75 10.64 -6.40
C PRO A 140 -10.07 9.87 -6.48
N ARG A 141 -10.96 10.25 -7.41
CA ARG A 141 -12.25 9.56 -7.57
C ARG A 141 -12.11 8.18 -8.19
N PHE A 142 -11.26 8.07 -9.21
CA PHE A 142 -10.97 6.79 -9.85
C PHE A 142 -10.27 5.85 -8.85
N ILE A 143 -9.26 6.33 -8.14
CA ILE A 143 -8.55 5.54 -7.13
C ILE A 143 -9.49 5.06 -6.02
N ARG A 144 -10.37 5.91 -5.51
CA ARG A 144 -11.39 5.48 -4.53
C ARG A 144 -12.36 4.45 -5.09
N ALA A 145 -12.81 4.61 -6.33
CA ALA A 145 -13.67 3.62 -6.98
C ALA A 145 -12.96 2.28 -7.15
N GLN A 146 -11.65 2.27 -7.44
CA GLN A 146 -10.85 1.05 -7.52
C GLN A 146 -10.59 0.43 -6.14
N LEU A 147 -10.28 1.23 -5.11
CA LEU A 147 -10.21 0.74 -3.73
C LEU A 147 -11.52 0.04 -3.35
N ASP A 148 -12.65 0.65 -3.70
CA ASP A 148 -13.97 0.11 -3.44
C ASP A 148 -14.24 -1.19 -4.20
N LYS A 149 -13.88 -1.24 -5.49
CA LYS A 149 -13.97 -2.41 -6.38
C LYS A 149 -13.18 -3.60 -5.83
N TYR A 150 -12.00 -3.37 -5.27
CA TYR A 150 -11.14 -4.40 -4.69
C TYR A 150 -11.29 -4.54 -3.17
N HIS A 151 -12.33 -3.93 -2.59
CA HIS A 151 -12.63 -3.96 -1.16
C HIS A 151 -11.50 -3.48 -0.23
N LEU A 152 -10.57 -2.66 -0.74
CA LEU A 152 -9.51 -2.03 0.03
C LEU A 152 -10.05 -0.79 0.77
N VAL A 153 -9.67 -0.64 2.04
CA VAL A 153 -10.02 0.55 2.83
C VAL A 153 -9.10 1.73 2.46
N GLU A 154 -9.65 2.93 2.24
CA GLU A 154 -8.86 4.16 2.02
C GLU A 154 -8.06 4.50 3.30
N MET A 155 -6.73 4.44 3.20
CA MET A 155 -5.81 4.77 4.30
C MET A 155 -5.44 6.25 4.30
N PRO A 156 -5.07 6.85 5.44
CA PRO A 156 -4.55 8.21 5.43
C PRO A 156 -3.20 8.29 4.70
N GLU A 157 -2.99 9.32 3.89
CA GLU A 157 -1.72 9.53 3.16
C GLU A 157 -0.55 9.93 4.06
N ALA A 158 -0.83 10.33 5.31
CA ALA A 158 0.19 10.46 6.35
C ALA A 158 0.75 9.09 6.80
N TRP A 159 0.09 7.99 6.40
CA TRP A 159 0.44 6.61 6.72
C TRP A 159 0.61 6.35 8.22
N ASN A 160 -0.26 6.95 9.02
CA ASN A 160 -0.20 6.90 10.48
C ASN A 160 -1.34 6.10 11.13
N GLN A 161 -2.20 5.43 10.35
CA GLN A 161 -3.32 4.63 10.86
C GLN A 161 -2.87 3.51 11.81
N VAL A 162 -3.76 3.10 12.70
CA VAL A 162 -3.58 1.90 13.52
C VAL A 162 -4.21 0.73 12.77
N ALA A 163 -3.37 0.02 12.03
CA ALA A 163 -3.72 -1.18 11.29
C ALA A 163 -2.69 -2.27 11.59
N PHE A 164 -3.14 -3.41 12.09
CA PHE A 164 -2.25 -4.46 12.56
C PHE A 164 -2.86 -5.86 12.47
N ASP A 165 -2.02 -6.87 12.67
CA ASP A 165 -2.44 -8.24 12.94
C ASP A 165 -1.40 -8.88 13.87
N ASP A 166 -1.80 -9.33 15.06
CA ASP A 166 -0.88 -9.90 16.04
C ASP A 166 -0.73 -11.44 15.93
N HIS A 167 -1.38 -12.10 14.95
CA HIS A 167 -1.20 -13.54 14.71
C HIS A 167 -1.50 -13.90 13.24
N VAL A 168 -0.46 -14.15 12.45
CA VAL A 168 -0.56 -14.58 11.04
C VAL A 168 0.49 -15.64 10.72
N HIS A 169 0.21 -16.49 9.73
CA HIS A 169 1.10 -17.55 9.26
C HIS A 169 1.59 -17.29 7.83
N ASP A 170 2.82 -17.72 7.55
CA ASP A 170 3.42 -17.73 6.22
C ASP A 170 3.58 -19.17 5.70
N ALA A 171 4.18 -19.35 4.54
CA ALA A 171 4.39 -20.66 3.91
C ALA A 171 5.29 -21.61 4.71
N ASN A 172 6.05 -21.13 5.70
CA ASN A 172 6.91 -21.99 6.52
C ASN A 172 6.15 -22.64 7.67
N THR A 173 4.94 -22.15 8.00
CA THR A 173 3.95 -22.84 8.84
C THR A 173 2.72 -23.24 8.04
N GLU A 174 1.52 -22.76 8.38
CA GLU A 174 0.26 -23.15 7.75
C GLU A 174 -0.20 -22.22 6.62
N GLY A 175 0.51 -21.13 6.40
CA GLY A 175 0.20 -20.15 5.35
C GLY A 175 0.51 -20.68 3.95
N ARG A 176 0.03 -19.97 2.93
CA ARG A 176 0.31 -20.29 1.51
C ARG A 176 1.32 -19.38 0.82
N LYS A 177 1.80 -18.34 1.51
CA LYS A 177 2.57 -17.23 0.94
C LYS A 177 3.93 -17.17 1.59
N SER A 178 4.99 -17.04 0.80
CA SER A 178 6.33 -16.77 1.32
C SER A 178 6.35 -15.49 2.18
N PRO A 179 7.36 -15.30 3.06
CA PRO A 179 7.48 -14.08 3.85
C PRO A 179 7.37 -12.80 3.00
N THR A 180 8.09 -12.74 1.88
CA THR A 180 8.06 -11.59 0.96
C THR A 180 6.65 -11.31 0.42
N HIS A 181 5.92 -12.36 -0.01
CA HIS A 181 4.55 -12.21 -0.52
C HIS A 181 3.61 -11.78 0.61
N LEU A 182 3.73 -12.37 1.80
CA LEU A 182 2.92 -12.02 2.96
C LEU A 182 3.04 -10.52 3.28
N ILE A 183 4.27 -9.99 3.31
CA ILE A 183 4.53 -8.58 3.58
C ILE A 183 3.99 -7.65 2.49
N MET A 184 4.17 -8.00 1.22
CA MET A 184 3.57 -7.24 0.11
C MET A 184 2.05 -7.13 0.26
N ASP A 185 1.37 -8.25 0.55
CA ASP A 185 -0.09 -8.28 0.71
C ASP A 185 -0.55 -7.54 1.97
N ALA A 186 0.19 -7.63 3.07
CA ALA A 186 -0.06 -6.86 4.27
C ALA A 186 0.00 -5.35 3.97
N TRP A 187 1.00 -4.92 3.21
CA TRP A 187 1.16 -3.54 2.79
C TRP A 187 0.02 -3.07 1.87
N ILE A 188 -0.38 -3.88 0.88
CA ILE A 188 -1.53 -3.60 0.01
C ILE A 188 -2.81 -3.43 0.84
N LYS A 189 -3.00 -4.19 1.92
CA LYS A 189 -4.15 -4.03 2.84
C LYS A 189 -4.05 -2.78 3.73
N GLY A 190 -2.88 -2.18 3.85
CA GLY A 190 -2.61 -1.00 4.68
C GLY A 190 -2.21 -1.32 6.12
N ILE A 191 -1.77 -2.55 6.37
CA ILE A 191 -1.25 -3.02 7.67
C ILE A 191 0.10 -2.35 7.93
N ARG A 192 0.30 -1.86 9.15
CA ARG A 192 1.56 -1.23 9.59
C ARG A 192 2.35 -2.07 10.58
N ARG A 193 1.69 -2.99 11.27
CA ARG A 193 2.31 -3.88 12.26
C ARG A 193 1.81 -5.31 12.09
N LEU A 194 2.72 -6.26 12.00
CA LEU A 194 2.39 -7.66 11.77
C LEU A 194 3.19 -8.53 12.74
N THR A 195 2.55 -9.52 13.35
CA THR A 195 3.26 -10.58 14.08
C THR A 195 3.08 -11.88 13.32
N VAL A 196 4.17 -12.45 12.82
CA VAL A 196 4.18 -13.73 12.11
C VAL A 196 4.59 -14.81 13.10
N VAL A 197 3.75 -15.84 13.24
CA VAL A 197 3.91 -16.87 14.25
C VAL A 197 4.40 -18.16 13.59
N TYR A 198 5.53 -18.67 14.07
CA TYR A 198 6.13 -19.92 13.63
C TYR A 198 5.90 -21.02 14.67
N TYR A 199 5.87 -22.28 14.25
CA TYR A 199 5.65 -23.40 15.16
C TYR A 199 6.99 -24.02 15.57
N ASN A 200 7.23 -24.05 16.88
CA ASN A 200 8.35 -24.65 17.59
C ASN A 200 9.77 -24.15 17.24
N PHE A 201 10.06 -23.73 16.01
CA PHE A 201 11.36 -23.19 15.60
C PHE A 201 11.21 -22.22 14.41
N ILE A 202 12.29 -21.51 14.10
CA ILE A 202 12.43 -20.68 12.89
C ILE A 202 13.85 -20.81 12.34
N ASP A 203 13.97 -20.98 11.03
CA ASP A 203 15.26 -20.96 10.34
C ASP A 203 15.78 -19.53 10.14
N VAL A 204 17.11 -19.37 10.15
CA VAL A 204 17.76 -18.05 10.05
C VAL A 204 17.42 -17.38 8.71
N GLU A 205 17.37 -18.16 7.64
CA GLU A 205 17.07 -17.69 6.28
C GLU A 205 15.62 -17.17 6.19
N VAL A 206 14.67 -17.86 6.84
CA VAL A 206 13.26 -17.47 6.89
C VAL A 206 13.09 -16.18 7.70
N ALA A 207 13.76 -16.10 8.86
CA ALA A 207 13.77 -14.89 9.66
C ALA A 207 14.38 -13.71 8.90
N ALA A 208 15.48 -13.93 8.17
CA ALA A 208 16.15 -12.91 7.38
C ALA A 208 15.24 -12.38 6.26
N GLU A 209 14.58 -13.26 5.50
CA GLU A 209 13.63 -12.87 4.44
C GLU A 209 12.46 -12.06 5.01
N LEU A 210 11.87 -12.51 6.13
CA LEU A 210 10.76 -11.82 6.75
C LEU A 210 11.14 -10.41 7.24
N LEU A 211 12.25 -10.28 7.96
CA LEU A 211 12.70 -9.01 8.51
C LEU A 211 13.13 -8.04 7.39
N GLU A 212 13.80 -8.53 6.36
CA GLU A 212 14.24 -7.71 5.23
C GLU A 212 13.07 -7.24 4.37
N SER A 213 12.13 -8.12 4.04
CA SER A 213 10.92 -7.72 3.31
C SER A 213 10.09 -6.69 4.07
N ALA A 214 10.01 -6.83 5.41
CA ALA A 214 9.35 -5.88 6.29
C ALA A 214 10.01 -4.50 6.30
N GLU A 215 11.34 -4.47 6.39
CA GLU A 215 12.13 -3.24 6.32
C GLU A 215 11.96 -2.55 4.96
N ILE A 216 12.02 -3.32 3.87
CA ILE A 216 11.75 -2.82 2.52
C ILE A 216 10.38 -2.15 2.50
N MET A 217 9.30 -2.80 2.94
CA MET A 217 7.95 -2.22 2.84
C MET A 217 7.59 -1.22 3.95
N GLY A 218 8.48 -1.00 4.93
CA GLY A 218 8.23 -0.14 6.08
C GLY A 218 7.12 -0.64 7.00
N ILE A 219 7.02 -1.97 7.18
CA ILE A 219 6.09 -2.62 8.10
C ILE A 219 6.84 -3.04 9.36
N ASN A 220 6.29 -2.74 10.54
CA ASN A 220 6.85 -3.22 11.79
C ASN A 220 6.48 -4.71 11.96
N VAL A 221 7.44 -5.60 11.77
CA VAL A 221 7.22 -7.05 11.95
C VAL A 221 7.79 -7.52 13.29
N ARG A 222 7.08 -8.48 13.89
CA ARG A 222 7.55 -9.27 15.02
C ARG A 222 7.48 -10.75 14.68
N ILE A 223 8.48 -11.49 15.12
CA ILE A 223 8.52 -12.94 15.03
C ILE A 223 8.00 -13.50 16.36
N GLY A 224 6.97 -14.33 16.29
CA GLY A 224 6.51 -15.16 17.40
C GLY A 224 6.85 -16.62 17.14
N ILE A 225 7.26 -17.35 18.16
CA ILE A 225 7.44 -18.81 18.09
C ILE A 225 6.47 -19.44 19.09
N GLN A 226 5.55 -20.25 18.58
CA GLN A 226 4.55 -20.94 19.37
C GLN A 226 5.11 -22.27 19.87
N PHE A 227 5.14 -22.43 21.18
CA PHE A 227 5.51 -23.66 21.86
C PHE A 227 4.30 -24.26 22.58
N SER A 228 4.35 -25.58 22.77
CA SER A 228 3.37 -26.31 23.57
C SER A 228 3.98 -26.68 24.93
N ALA A 229 3.23 -26.50 26.01
CA ALA A 229 3.62 -26.90 27.36
C ALA A 229 2.54 -27.78 28.01
N ARG A 230 2.96 -28.77 28.82
CA ARG A 230 2.06 -29.73 29.47
C ARG A 230 1.43 -29.10 30.71
N PHE A 231 0.11 -28.99 30.73
CA PHE A 231 -0.67 -28.46 31.85
C PHE A 231 -1.93 -29.30 32.04
N ARG A 232 -2.12 -29.91 33.21
CA ARG A 232 -3.34 -30.68 33.59
C ARG A 232 -3.81 -31.66 32.52
N GLY A 233 -2.90 -32.55 32.08
CA GLY A 233 -3.21 -33.59 31.09
C GLY A 233 -3.46 -33.09 29.66
N ARG A 234 -3.20 -31.81 29.35
CA ARG A 234 -3.34 -31.23 28.01
C ARG A 234 -2.14 -30.34 27.65
N TYR A 235 -2.03 -30.00 26.37
CA TYR A 235 -1.07 -29.00 25.90
C TYR A 235 -1.71 -27.60 25.86
N ILE A 236 -1.04 -26.63 26.46
CA ILE A 236 -1.35 -25.21 26.28
C ILE A 236 -0.34 -24.58 25.33
N LYS A 237 -0.74 -23.49 24.66
CA LYS A 237 0.07 -22.81 23.65
C LYS A 237 0.59 -21.48 24.18
N LEU A 238 1.91 -21.29 24.10
CA LEU A 238 2.60 -20.06 24.47
C LEU A 238 3.34 -19.51 23.25
N ILE A 239 3.07 -18.26 22.89
CA ILE A 239 3.77 -17.57 21.79
C ILE A 239 4.86 -16.71 22.40
N TRP A 240 6.11 -17.11 22.21
CA TRP A 240 7.30 -16.37 22.62
C TRP A 240 7.71 -15.37 21.54
N SER A 241 7.82 -14.09 21.90
CA SER A 241 8.31 -13.05 20.99
C SER A 241 9.46 -12.29 21.65
N PRO A 242 10.73 -12.52 21.25
CA PRO A 242 11.87 -11.70 21.68
C PRO A 242 11.62 -10.22 21.38
N ARG A 243 11.97 -9.31 22.29
CA ARG A 243 11.81 -7.84 22.13
C ARG A 243 13.09 -7.11 22.45
N GLY A 244 13.18 -5.84 22.05
CA GLY A 244 14.32 -4.99 22.44
C GLY A 244 15.62 -5.30 21.69
N ILE A 245 15.61 -6.26 20.76
CA ILE A 245 16.68 -6.45 19.80
C ILE A 245 16.55 -5.35 18.75
N ALA A 246 17.47 -4.38 18.80
CA ALA A 246 17.38 -3.13 18.04
C ALA A 246 17.65 -3.30 16.54
N ASP A 247 18.39 -4.34 16.16
CA ASP A 247 18.90 -4.54 14.81
C ASP A 247 18.56 -5.95 14.29
N LYS A 248 18.27 -6.04 12.99
CA LYS A 248 18.00 -7.30 12.27
C LYS A 248 19.16 -8.26 12.45
N GLN A 249 20.40 -7.81 12.24
CA GLN A 249 21.57 -8.69 12.28
C GLN A 249 21.73 -9.34 13.65
N ARG A 250 21.57 -8.55 14.73
CA ARG A 250 21.61 -9.08 16.10
C ARG A 250 20.54 -10.12 16.39
N PHE A 251 19.35 -10.00 15.79
CA PHE A 251 18.31 -11.02 15.93
C PHE A 251 18.73 -12.32 15.25
N LEU A 252 19.28 -12.22 14.04
CA LEU A 252 19.75 -13.38 13.26
C LEU A 252 20.91 -14.09 13.96
N ASP A 253 21.89 -13.33 14.47
CA ASP A 253 23.01 -13.89 15.22
C ASP A 253 22.53 -14.58 16.51
N PHE A 254 21.54 -13.99 17.20
CA PHE A 254 20.93 -14.57 18.39
C PHE A 254 20.29 -15.93 18.10
N ILE A 255 19.47 -16.07 17.06
CA ILE A 255 18.83 -17.35 16.75
C ILE A 255 19.80 -18.36 16.11
N GLY A 256 20.86 -17.89 15.45
CA GLY A 256 21.81 -18.71 14.69
C GLY A 256 23.00 -19.24 15.50
N GLN A 257 23.16 -18.85 16.77
CA GLN A 257 24.35 -19.16 17.58
C GLN A 257 24.02 -19.59 19.01
N GLY A 258 24.92 -20.38 19.60
CA GLY A 258 24.91 -20.71 21.03
C GLY A 258 23.63 -21.43 21.53
N PRO A 259 23.22 -21.19 22.78
CA PRO A 259 22.08 -21.89 23.41
C PRO A 259 20.74 -21.70 22.69
N ALA A 260 20.56 -20.58 21.98
CA ALA A 260 19.33 -20.31 21.26
C ALA A 260 19.20 -21.20 20.02
N ARG A 261 20.29 -21.48 19.30
CA ARG A 261 20.30 -22.43 18.18
C ARG A 261 19.96 -23.84 18.64
N GLU A 262 20.58 -24.30 19.74
CA GLU A 262 20.30 -25.62 20.32
C GLU A 262 18.82 -25.74 20.71
N PHE A 263 18.23 -24.68 21.26
CA PHE A 263 16.81 -24.63 21.57
C PHE A 263 15.91 -24.66 20.32
N MET A 264 16.32 -24.02 19.21
CA MET A 264 15.62 -24.16 17.93
C MET A 264 15.71 -25.59 17.37
N ASP A 265 16.85 -26.27 17.53
CA ASP A 265 17.03 -27.65 17.11
C ASP A 265 16.19 -28.63 17.94
N GLU A 266 15.99 -28.37 19.23
CA GLU A 266 14.98 -29.05 20.04
C GLU A 266 13.56 -28.82 19.51
N GLY A 267 13.22 -27.57 19.14
CA GLY A 267 11.94 -27.22 18.52
C GLY A 267 11.71 -27.90 17.16
N ARG A 268 12.77 -28.11 16.38
CA ARG A 268 12.71 -28.86 15.12
C ARG A 268 12.28 -30.31 15.35
N ARG A 269 12.85 -30.98 16.36
CA ARG A 269 12.46 -32.34 16.77
C ARG A 269 10.98 -32.44 17.18
N VAL A 270 10.45 -31.41 17.85
CA VAL A 270 9.01 -31.33 18.15
C VAL A 270 8.18 -31.29 16.88
N SER A 271 8.61 -30.53 15.88
CA SER A 271 7.90 -30.41 14.61
C SER A 271 7.96 -31.71 13.81
N GLU A 272 9.11 -32.38 13.76
CA GLU A 272 9.29 -33.70 13.14
C GLU A 272 8.36 -34.75 13.78
N TYR A 273 8.22 -34.73 15.11
CA TYR A 273 7.28 -35.59 15.82
C TYR A 273 5.83 -35.36 15.36
N TYR A 274 5.39 -34.11 15.20
CA TYR A 274 4.05 -33.81 14.65
C TYR A 274 3.92 -34.21 13.17
N GLN A 275 4.97 -34.05 12.36
CA GLN A 275 4.97 -34.43 10.95
C GLN A 275 4.80 -35.95 10.78
N GLY A 276 5.40 -36.76 11.66
CA GLY A 276 5.23 -38.21 11.68
C GLY A 276 3.75 -38.63 11.73
N TYR A 277 2.93 -37.92 12.52
CA TYR A 277 1.48 -38.13 12.56
C TYR A 277 0.79 -37.79 11.23
N VAL A 278 1.18 -36.68 10.59
CA VAL A 278 0.60 -36.27 9.30
C VAL A 278 0.88 -37.32 8.22
N PHE A 279 2.09 -37.90 8.20
CA PHE A 279 2.43 -38.97 7.26
C PHE A 279 1.68 -40.27 7.56
N ALA A 280 1.42 -40.56 8.83
CA ALA A 280 0.56 -41.68 9.22
C ALA A 280 -0.89 -41.45 8.78
N ALA A 281 -1.42 -40.23 8.94
CA ALA A 281 -2.76 -39.85 8.51
C ALA A 281 -2.93 -39.94 6.98
N LEU A 282 -1.89 -39.62 6.18
CA LEU A 282 -1.91 -39.85 4.74
C LEU A 282 -2.05 -41.34 4.40
N ARG A 283 -1.29 -42.21 5.07
CA ARG A 283 -1.37 -43.67 4.86
C ARG A 283 -2.76 -44.20 5.23
N GLU A 284 -3.29 -43.75 6.36
CA GLU A 284 -4.63 -44.11 6.82
C GLU A 284 -5.72 -43.60 5.87
N PHE A 285 -5.54 -42.39 5.32
CA PHE A 285 -6.41 -41.86 4.28
C PHE A 285 -6.46 -42.79 3.06
N ASN A 286 -5.30 -43.21 2.54
CA ASN A 286 -5.25 -44.13 1.39
C ASN A 286 -5.86 -45.49 1.70
N ALA A 287 -5.62 -46.03 2.89
CA ALA A 287 -6.08 -47.37 3.26
C ALA A 287 -7.60 -47.41 3.52
N ARG A 288 -8.14 -46.42 4.23
CA ARG A 288 -9.50 -46.47 4.78
C ARG A 288 -10.46 -45.46 4.17
N HIS A 289 -10.02 -44.23 3.96
CA HIS A 289 -10.90 -43.13 3.58
C HIS A 289 -11.02 -42.94 2.06
N LEU A 290 -9.97 -43.27 1.30
CA LEU A 290 -9.95 -43.13 -0.16
C LEU A 290 -11.06 -43.94 -0.86
N PRO A 291 -11.35 -45.21 -0.49
CA PRO A 291 -12.49 -45.93 -1.08
C PRO A 291 -13.83 -45.24 -0.79
N LEU A 292 -14.04 -44.76 0.45
CA LEU A 292 -15.25 -44.07 0.87
C LEU A 292 -15.44 -42.74 0.12
N VAL A 293 -14.35 -42.00 -0.11
CA VAL A 293 -14.37 -40.74 -0.87
C VAL A 293 -14.73 -41.01 -2.33
N ASN A 294 -14.13 -42.02 -2.95
CA ASN A 294 -14.44 -42.39 -4.33
C ASN A 294 -15.93 -42.78 -4.49
N GLU A 295 -16.48 -43.52 -3.52
CA GLU A 295 -17.91 -43.89 -3.49
C GLU A 295 -18.82 -42.66 -3.25
N ALA A 296 -18.58 -41.88 -2.19
CA ALA A 296 -19.44 -40.78 -1.78
C ALA A 296 -19.55 -39.65 -2.82
N TYR A 297 -18.47 -39.40 -3.57
CA TYR A 297 -18.44 -38.37 -4.61
C TYR A 297 -18.55 -38.96 -6.02
N GLY A 298 -18.61 -40.28 -6.21
CA GLY A 298 -18.63 -40.90 -7.54
C GLY A 298 -17.42 -40.52 -8.40
N ILE A 299 -16.25 -40.40 -7.79
CA ILE A 299 -14.98 -40.03 -8.45
C ILE A 299 -13.99 -41.19 -8.43
N ARG A 300 -12.94 -41.10 -9.24
CA ARG A 300 -11.83 -42.05 -9.25
C ARG A 300 -10.53 -41.31 -8.90
N LEU A 301 -10.01 -41.60 -7.72
CA LEU A 301 -8.72 -41.10 -7.25
C LEU A 301 -7.77 -42.26 -7.01
N ASP A 302 -6.54 -42.09 -7.51
CA ASP A 302 -5.42 -42.97 -7.22
C ASP A 302 -4.89 -42.73 -5.79
N PRO A 303 -4.21 -43.71 -5.18
CA PRO A 303 -3.54 -43.54 -3.90
C PRO A 303 -2.58 -42.35 -3.91
N LEU A 304 -2.66 -41.53 -2.85
CA LEU A 304 -1.83 -40.34 -2.71
C LEU A 304 -0.39 -40.70 -2.34
N VAL A 305 0.57 -40.22 -3.11
CA VAL A 305 2.00 -40.50 -2.93
C VAL A 305 2.63 -39.51 -1.92
N LEU A 306 3.46 -40.02 -1.01
CA LEU A 306 4.09 -39.24 0.06
C LEU A 306 5.10 -38.23 -0.49
N GLU A 307 5.92 -38.63 -1.44
CA GLU A 307 6.96 -37.78 -2.05
C GLU A 307 6.33 -36.60 -2.79
N GLU A 308 5.22 -36.82 -3.48
CA GLU A 308 4.44 -35.76 -4.13
C GLU A 308 3.82 -34.80 -3.10
N PHE A 309 3.36 -35.33 -1.96
CA PHE A 309 2.85 -34.50 -0.87
C PHE A 309 3.95 -33.63 -0.26
N ILE A 310 5.14 -34.17 -0.01
CA ILE A 310 6.29 -33.41 0.49
C ILE A 310 6.69 -32.32 -0.52
N ALA A 311 6.75 -32.66 -1.81
CA ALA A 311 7.03 -31.70 -2.87
C ALA A 311 5.96 -30.59 -2.96
N PHE A 312 4.68 -30.93 -2.71
CA PHE A 312 3.58 -29.96 -2.65
C PHE A 312 3.70 -28.98 -1.47
N VAL A 313 4.19 -29.44 -0.31
CA VAL A 313 4.43 -28.58 0.86
C VAL A 313 5.62 -27.64 0.62
N GLY A 314 6.66 -28.11 -0.08
CA GLY A 314 7.84 -27.32 -0.41
C GLY A 314 8.69 -27.02 0.83
N THR A 315 8.92 -25.73 1.14
CA THR A 315 9.72 -25.31 2.30
C THR A 315 8.94 -25.26 3.61
N GLY A 316 7.63 -25.54 3.57
CA GLY A 316 6.75 -25.50 4.74
C GLY A 316 6.86 -26.71 5.66
N GLN A 317 6.33 -26.57 6.87
CA GLN A 317 6.14 -27.71 7.78
C GLN A 317 4.88 -28.50 7.40
N PRO A 318 4.97 -29.81 7.06
CA PRO A 318 3.80 -30.64 6.81
C PRO A 318 2.80 -30.60 7.98
N SER A 319 1.54 -30.36 7.65
CA SER A 319 0.44 -30.26 8.62
C SER A 319 -0.82 -30.91 8.05
N LEU A 320 -1.81 -31.18 8.90
CA LEU A 320 -3.11 -31.70 8.45
C LEU A 320 -3.79 -30.74 7.47
N LEU A 321 -3.56 -29.43 7.60
CA LEU A 321 -4.07 -28.43 6.66
C LEU A 321 -3.43 -28.60 5.27
N HIS A 322 -2.12 -28.85 5.21
CA HIS A 322 -1.45 -29.15 3.95
C HIS A 322 -1.97 -30.43 3.32
N LEU A 323 -2.15 -31.48 4.13
CA LEU A 323 -2.67 -32.75 3.67
C LEU A 323 -4.08 -32.60 3.08
N ALA A 324 -4.98 -31.89 3.77
CA ALA A 324 -6.31 -31.59 3.26
C ALA A 324 -6.27 -30.79 1.94
N ARG A 325 -5.37 -29.81 1.82
CA ARG A 325 -5.19 -29.05 0.56
C ARG A 325 -4.70 -29.93 -0.57
N TYR A 326 -3.79 -30.85 -0.28
CA TYR A 326 -3.26 -31.80 -1.25
C TYR A 326 -4.37 -32.74 -1.75
N ILE A 327 -5.14 -33.33 -0.83
CA ILE A 327 -6.32 -34.15 -1.13
C ILE A 327 -7.32 -33.35 -1.97
N TYR A 328 -7.70 -32.15 -1.52
CA TYR A 328 -8.63 -31.27 -2.23
C TYR A 328 -8.16 -30.95 -3.65
N GLY A 329 -6.87 -30.66 -3.82
CA GLY A 329 -6.26 -30.37 -5.12
C GLY A 329 -6.31 -31.54 -6.10
N ARG A 330 -6.31 -32.78 -5.60
CA ARG A 330 -6.51 -34.00 -6.41
C ARG A 330 -8.00 -34.29 -6.66
N MET A 331 -8.86 -34.04 -5.68
CA MET A 331 -10.32 -34.22 -5.79
C MET A 331 -10.95 -33.28 -6.82
N LEU A 332 -10.55 -32.01 -6.87
CA LEU A 332 -11.23 -31.00 -7.70
C LEU A 332 -11.20 -31.32 -9.21
N PRO A 333 -10.06 -31.68 -9.82
CA PRO A 333 -10.03 -32.14 -11.22
C PRO A 333 -10.85 -33.41 -11.46
N ALA A 334 -10.84 -34.37 -10.52
CA ALA A 334 -11.60 -35.60 -10.63
C ALA A 334 -13.12 -35.35 -10.58
N MET A 335 -13.58 -34.48 -9.68
CA MET A 335 -14.98 -34.03 -9.62
C MET A 335 -15.36 -33.30 -10.92
N ALA A 336 -14.49 -32.42 -11.44
CA ALA A 336 -14.76 -31.73 -12.70
C ALA A 336 -14.93 -32.69 -13.89
N ALA A 337 -14.11 -33.74 -13.97
CA ALA A 337 -14.24 -34.79 -14.98
C ALA A 337 -15.54 -35.58 -14.83
N ALA A 338 -15.91 -35.98 -13.60
CA ALA A 338 -17.16 -36.67 -13.31
C ALA A 338 -18.39 -35.83 -13.69
N VAL A 339 -18.39 -34.53 -13.38
CA VAL A 339 -19.48 -33.62 -13.76
C VAL A 339 -19.59 -33.42 -15.27
N GLU A 340 -18.46 -33.45 -16.00
CA GLU A 340 -18.49 -33.40 -17.47
C GLU A 340 -19.12 -34.67 -18.07
N GLU A 341 -18.82 -35.84 -17.50
CA GLU A 341 -19.45 -37.10 -17.90
C GLU A 341 -20.97 -37.08 -17.64
N MET A 342 -21.38 -36.63 -16.45
CA MET A 342 -22.80 -36.41 -16.11
C MET A 342 -23.48 -35.43 -17.08
N ARG A 343 -22.77 -34.37 -17.48
CA ARG A 343 -23.27 -33.38 -18.44
C ARG A 343 -23.45 -33.99 -19.83
N SER A 344 -22.52 -34.82 -20.29
CA SER A 344 -22.59 -35.46 -21.61
C SER A 344 -23.85 -36.34 -21.78
N SER A 345 -24.34 -36.90 -20.67
CA SER A 345 -25.53 -37.75 -20.62
C SER A 345 -26.81 -37.01 -20.17
N TRP A 346 -26.73 -35.70 -19.90
CA TRP A 346 -27.80 -34.88 -19.31
C TRP A 346 -29.16 -34.97 -20.04
N SER A 347 -29.12 -35.05 -21.37
CA SER A 347 -30.31 -35.14 -22.23
C SER A 347 -31.03 -36.48 -22.15
N ARG A 348 -30.36 -37.53 -21.65
CA ARG A 348 -30.88 -38.91 -21.58
C ARG A 348 -31.56 -39.25 -20.25
N PHE A 349 -31.33 -38.45 -19.21
CA PHE A 349 -31.88 -38.69 -17.86
C PHE A 349 -33.32 -38.16 -17.71
N ASP A 350 -34.10 -38.86 -16.87
CA ASP A 350 -35.44 -38.42 -16.45
C ASP A 350 -35.38 -37.26 -15.43
N GLN A 351 -36.55 -36.77 -15.01
CA GLN A 351 -36.61 -35.62 -14.10
C GLN A 351 -36.10 -35.95 -12.69
N GLU A 352 -36.27 -37.17 -12.22
CA GLU A 352 -35.85 -37.59 -10.88
C GLU A 352 -34.32 -37.75 -10.81
N GLU A 353 -33.74 -38.35 -11.85
CA GLU A 353 -32.31 -38.58 -11.97
C GLU A 353 -31.54 -37.27 -12.20
N ARG A 354 -32.13 -36.31 -12.92
CA ARG A 354 -31.60 -34.94 -13.01
C ARG A 354 -31.55 -34.24 -11.65
N MET A 355 -32.57 -34.42 -10.80
CA MET A 355 -32.58 -33.86 -9.44
C MET A 355 -31.52 -34.50 -8.54
N ARG A 356 -31.32 -35.82 -8.64
CA ARG A 356 -30.25 -36.53 -7.92
C ARG A 356 -28.87 -36.04 -8.34
N LEU A 357 -28.62 -35.93 -9.65
CA LEU A 357 -27.35 -35.43 -10.18
C LEU A 357 -27.09 -33.96 -9.81
N SER A 358 -28.12 -33.09 -9.85
CA SER A 358 -27.96 -31.71 -9.39
C SER A 358 -27.59 -31.64 -7.92
N HIS A 359 -28.21 -32.47 -7.08
CA HIS A 359 -27.88 -32.53 -5.65
C HIS A 359 -26.45 -33.06 -5.42
N ALA A 360 -26.02 -34.07 -6.16
CA ALA A 360 -24.64 -34.56 -6.10
C ALA A 360 -23.62 -33.45 -6.46
N VAL A 361 -23.92 -32.64 -7.48
CA VAL A 361 -23.08 -31.49 -7.87
C VAL A 361 -23.12 -30.37 -6.83
N GLU A 362 -24.23 -30.15 -6.13
CA GLU A 362 -24.30 -29.23 -4.98
C GLU A 362 -23.40 -29.71 -3.83
N ILE A 363 -23.42 -31.00 -3.52
CA ILE A 363 -22.54 -31.60 -2.50
C ILE A 363 -21.07 -31.41 -2.91
N MET A 364 -20.71 -31.72 -4.16
CA MET A 364 -19.36 -31.48 -4.69
C MET A 364 -18.98 -29.99 -4.62
N ASN A 365 -19.92 -29.07 -4.85
CA ASN A 365 -19.67 -27.62 -4.75
C ASN A 365 -19.47 -27.13 -3.31
N SER A 366 -20.10 -27.79 -2.33
CA SER A 366 -19.96 -27.46 -0.92
C SER A 366 -18.68 -27.99 -0.27
N LEU A 367 -18.04 -29.00 -0.85
CA LEU A 367 -16.77 -29.55 -0.35
C LEU A 367 -15.67 -28.50 -0.32
N ASP A 368 -14.98 -28.41 0.81
CA ASP A 368 -13.82 -27.54 1.01
C ASP A 368 -12.72 -28.19 1.86
N VAL A 369 -11.62 -27.46 2.04
CA VAL A 369 -10.44 -27.94 2.79
C VAL A 369 -10.79 -28.23 4.26
N ASP A 370 -11.62 -27.39 4.87
CA ASP A 370 -12.00 -27.54 6.28
C ASP A 370 -12.90 -28.77 6.47
N ALA A 371 -13.83 -29.03 5.54
CA ALA A 371 -14.65 -30.22 5.51
C ALA A 371 -13.80 -31.50 5.40
N ILE A 372 -12.75 -31.52 4.58
CA ILE A 372 -11.83 -32.67 4.49
C ILE A 372 -11.14 -32.93 5.84
N ILE A 373 -10.69 -31.87 6.51
CA ILE A 373 -10.08 -32.01 7.84
C ILE A 373 -11.08 -32.62 8.81
N GLU A 374 -12.27 -32.03 8.92
CA GLU A 374 -13.32 -32.40 9.88
C GLU A 374 -13.89 -33.81 9.64
N SER A 375 -14.02 -34.21 8.37
CA SER A 375 -14.60 -35.50 7.99
C SER A 375 -13.62 -36.67 8.03
N PHE A 376 -12.34 -36.45 7.68
CA PHE A 376 -11.41 -37.55 7.43
C PHE A 376 -10.10 -37.48 8.25
N LEU A 377 -9.58 -36.29 8.53
CA LEU A 377 -8.20 -36.15 9.03
C LEU A 377 -8.08 -35.90 10.53
N ARG A 378 -9.17 -35.54 11.24
CA ARG A 378 -9.07 -35.31 12.68
C ARG A 378 -8.69 -36.60 13.44
N PRO A 379 -8.05 -36.49 14.62
CA PRO A 379 -7.72 -37.66 15.42
C PRO A 379 -8.92 -38.52 15.82
N ASP A 380 -10.08 -37.94 16.06
CA ASP A 380 -11.33 -38.68 16.36
C ASP A 380 -11.83 -39.52 15.17
N LYS A 381 -11.40 -39.18 13.95
CA LYS A 381 -11.67 -39.97 12.75
C LYS A 381 -10.61 -41.04 12.52
N ASN A 382 -9.47 -41.00 13.20
CA ASN A 382 -8.39 -41.96 13.01
C ASN A 382 -7.98 -42.56 14.36
N PRO A 383 -8.86 -43.35 15.01
CA PRO A 383 -8.65 -43.84 16.37
C PRO A 383 -7.44 -44.78 16.50
N ASP A 384 -7.06 -45.45 15.41
CA ASP A 384 -5.88 -46.33 15.36
C ASP A 384 -4.56 -45.54 15.35
N LEU A 385 -4.63 -44.24 15.03
CA LEU A 385 -3.48 -43.34 15.08
C LEU A 385 -3.43 -42.61 16.41
N TYR A 386 -2.25 -42.60 17.01
CA TYR A 386 -2.02 -41.85 18.24
C TYR A 386 -2.13 -40.34 18.01
N ASN A 387 -2.88 -39.63 18.86
CA ASN A 387 -3.03 -38.17 18.76
C ASN A 387 -1.84 -37.43 19.39
N PRO A 388 -0.96 -36.75 18.60
CA PRO A 388 0.23 -36.09 19.14
C PRO A 388 -0.10 -34.85 20.00
N HIS A 389 -1.35 -34.37 19.98
CA HIS A 389 -1.80 -33.25 20.81
C HIS A 389 -2.25 -33.67 22.22
N VAL A 390 -2.19 -34.96 22.55
CA VAL A 390 -2.39 -35.46 23.91
C VAL A 390 -1.01 -35.64 24.57
N PRO A 391 -0.79 -35.13 25.79
CA PRO A 391 0.50 -35.29 26.46
C PRO A 391 0.82 -36.74 26.82
N GLN A 392 2.07 -37.13 26.59
CA GLN A 392 2.61 -38.44 26.93
C GLN A 392 3.96 -38.33 27.64
N SER A 393 4.38 -39.43 28.26
CA SER A 393 5.67 -39.56 28.94
C SER A 393 6.59 -40.58 28.28
N GLY A 394 6.27 -41.05 27.07
CA GLY A 394 7.07 -42.06 26.35
C GLY A 394 8.45 -41.54 25.92
N PRO A 395 9.40 -42.44 25.62
CA PRO A 395 10.76 -42.07 25.21
C PRO A 395 10.79 -41.38 23.84
N GLU A 396 9.83 -41.68 22.96
CA GLU A 396 9.72 -41.09 21.61
C GLU A 396 9.21 -39.63 21.62
N VAL A 397 8.64 -39.17 22.74
CA VAL A 397 8.14 -37.80 22.88
C VAL A 397 9.32 -36.85 23.10
N PRO A 398 9.48 -35.79 22.30
CA PRO A 398 10.52 -34.79 22.49
C PRO A 398 10.45 -34.10 23.85
N ASP A 399 11.62 -33.79 24.44
CA ASP A 399 11.70 -33.30 25.82
C ASP A 399 11.00 -31.95 26.05
N LEU A 400 10.98 -31.06 25.05
CA LEU A 400 10.22 -29.80 25.11
C LEU A 400 8.73 -30.02 25.37
N LEU A 401 8.14 -31.10 24.83
CA LEU A 401 6.73 -31.45 25.04
C LEU A 401 6.46 -32.07 26.43
N LYS A 402 7.50 -32.36 27.22
CA LYS A 402 7.36 -32.87 28.59
C LYS A 402 7.35 -31.74 29.62
N LEU A 403 7.78 -30.54 29.24
CA LEU A 403 7.95 -29.41 30.15
C LEU A 403 6.62 -28.85 30.64
N SER A 404 6.61 -28.43 31.91
CA SER A 404 5.54 -27.58 32.46
C SER A 404 5.65 -26.15 31.91
N PRO A 405 4.59 -25.32 32.01
CA PRO A 405 4.64 -23.93 31.59
C PRO A 405 5.73 -23.14 32.31
N GLU A 406 5.90 -23.34 33.63
CA GLU A 406 6.95 -22.68 34.42
C GLU A 406 8.36 -23.06 33.91
N ALA A 407 8.63 -24.35 33.73
CA ALA A 407 9.93 -24.84 33.27
C ALA A 407 10.26 -24.37 31.84
N LEU A 408 9.28 -24.36 30.94
CA LEU A 408 9.46 -23.83 29.58
C LEU A 408 9.77 -22.33 29.62
N LEU A 409 9.04 -21.56 30.41
CA LEU A 409 9.27 -20.11 30.55
C LEU A 409 10.61 -19.80 31.20
N ASP A 410 11.06 -20.60 32.16
CA ASP A 410 12.39 -20.47 32.77
C ASP A 410 13.49 -20.63 31.73
N ARG A 411 13.39 -21.64 30.84
CA ARG A 411 14.32 -21.81 29.72
C ARG A 411 14.28 -20.61 28.77
N LEU A 412 13.08 -20.13 28.41
CA LEU A 412 12.94 -18.98 27.50
C LEU A 412 13.50 -17.68 28.10
N VAL A 413 13.34 -17.46 29.40
CA VAL A 413 13.91 -16.31 30.11
C VAL A 413 15.43 -16.42 30.22
N ALA A 414 15.97 -17.62 30.43
CA ALA A 414 17.40 -17.88 30.44
C ALA A 414 18.05 -17.61 29.07
N LEU A 415 17.33 -17.90 27.97
CA LEU A 415 17.77 -17.54 26.62
C LEU A 415 17.73 -16.03 26.39
N TYR A 416 16.61 -15.38 26.74
CA TYR A 416 16.45 -13.94 26.55
C TYR A 416 15.42 -13.33 27.50
N SER A 417 15.91 -12.52 28.45
CA SER A 417 15.10 -11.90 29.50
C SER A 417 14.14 -10.82 28.98
N GLY A 418 14.49 -10.14 27.88
CA GLY A 418 13.67 -9.10 27.25
C GLY A 418 12.55 -9.63 26.35
N SER A 419 11.92 -10.75 26.68
CA SER A 419 10.92 -11.39 25.82
C SER A 419 9.47 -11.09 26.24
N GLY A 420 8.56 -11.08 25.27
CA GLY A 420 7.13 -11.02 25.53
C GLY A 420 6.48 -12.36 25.23
N VAL A 421 5.92 -13.00 26.24
CA VAL A 421 5.15 -14.24 26.07
C VAL A 421 3.65 -13.96 26.04
N THR A 422 2.97 -14.48 25.02
CA THR A 422 1.51 -14.42 24.86
C THR A 422 0.90 -15.79 25.16
N LEU A 423 -0.04 -15.85 26.09
CA LEU A 423 -0.86 -17.04 26.32
C LEU A 423 -2.02 -17.05 25.33
N ASN A 424 -2.08 -18.10 24.51
CA ASN A 424 -3.25 -18.36 23.69
C ASN A 424 -4.38 -18.93 24.57
N LEU A 425 -5.57 -18.35 24.45
CA LEU A 425 -6.71 -18.63 25.33
C LEU A 425 -7.62 -19.76 24.84
N SER A 426 -7.32 -20.37 23.69
CA SER A 426 -8.16 -21.40 23.09
C SER A 426 -8.30 -22.58 24.05
N ARG A 427 -9.56 -22.91 24.40
CA ARG A 427 -9.93 -23.97 25.36
C ARG A 427 -9.46 -23.75 26.81
N LEU A 428 -9.09 -22.53 27.19
CA LEU A 428 -8.76 -22.18 28.57
C LEU A 428 -9.94 -21.47 29.26
N THR A 429 -10.18 -21.82 30.51
CA THR A 429 -11.15 -21.16 31.40
C THR A 429 -10.51 -20.03 32.20
N ALA A 430 -11.32 -19.18 32.84
CA ALA A 430 -10.80 -18.17 33.77
C ALA A 430 -10.00 -18.77 34.94
N THR A 431 -10.41 -19.96 35.40
CA THR A 431 -9.69 -20.77 36.40
C THR A 431 -8.29 -21.13 35.93
N ASP A 432 -8.17 -21.67 34.72
CA ASP A 432 -6.88 -22.07 34.15
C ASP A 432 -5.95 -20.88 33.99
N VAL A 433 -6.48 -19.75 33.49
CA VAL A 433 -5.69 -18.53 33.28
C VAL A 433 -5.20 -17.98 34.61
N LEU A 434 -6.04 -17.93 35.65
CA LEU A 434 -5.63 -17.48 36.98
C LEU A 434 -4.49 -18.34 37.55
N GLU A 435 -4.60 -19.67 37.42
CA GLU A 435 -3.57 -20.61 37.85
C GLU A 435 -2.26 -20.37 37.09
N LEU A 436 -2.32 -20.30 35.76
CA LEU A 436 -1.14 -20.10 34.91
C LEU A 436 -0.46 -18.74 35.17
N LEU A 437 -1.23 -17.67 35.35
CA LEU A 437 -0.67 -16.34 35.65
C LEU A 437 0.05 -16.30 36.99
N TYR A 438 -0.44 -17.06 37.99
CA TYR A 438 0.19 -17.18 39.30
C TYR A 438 1.45 -18.05 39.25
N ASP A 439 1.36 -19.27 38.70
CA ASP A 439 2.48 -20.21 38.62
C ASP A 439 3.66 -19.65 37.80
N CYS A 440 3.35 -18.91 36.73
CA CYS A 440 4.37 -18.35 35.85
C CYS A 440 4.96 -17.04 36.38
N ARG A 441 4.55 -16.55 37.56
CA ARG A 441 5.13 -15.41 38.30
C ARG A 441 5.40 -14.16 37.46
N GLY A 442 4.44 -13.78 36.60
CA GLY A 442 4.56 -12.59 35.75
C GLY A 442 5.27 -12.78 34.41
N ARG A 443 5.78 -13.99 34.10
CA ARG A 443 6.46 -14.26 32.82
C ARG A 443 5.50 -14.28 31.62
N ILE A 444 4.21 -14.58 31.84
CA ILE A 444 3.16 -14.40 30.84
C ILE A 444 2.81 -12.92 30.79
N THR A 445 3.17 -12.23 29.70
CA THR A 445 3.03 -10.77 29.60
C THR A 445 1.84 -10.32 28.77
N HIS A 446 1.29 -11.20 27.93
CA HIS A 446 0.17 -10.91 27.05
C HIS A 446 -0.86 -12.06 27.05
N LEU A 447 -2.11 -11.73 26.81
CA LEU A 447 -3.19 -12.69 26.52
C LEU A 447 -3.72 -12.49 25.09
N GLU A 448 -3.89 -13.57 24.33
CA GLU A 448 -4.59 -13.51 23.03
C GLU A 448 -6.10 -13.50 23.27
N VAL A 449 -6.65 -12.31 23.49
CA VAL A 449 -8.05 -12.10 23.91
C VAL A 449 -9.03 -12.30 22.75
N PHE A 450 -8.60 -12.08 21.51
CA PHE A 450 -9.46 -12.22 20.35
C PHE A 450 -8.71 -12.83 19.16
N ASN A 451 -9.31 -13.88 18.61
CA ASN A 451 -8.85 -14.58 17.43
C ASN A 451 -9.99 -14.61 16.38
N LEU A 452 -9.75 -14.02 15.21
CA LEU A 452 -10.79 -13.87 14.19
C LEU A 452 -11.26 -15.22 13.62
N LYS A 453 -10.35 -16.19 13.47
CA LYS A 453 -10.66 -17.53 13.01
C LYS A 453 -11.63 -18.23 13.92
N GLU A 454 -11.31 -18.28 15.20
CA GLU A 454 -12.17 -18.92 16.19
C GLU A 454 -13.53 -18.21 16.30
N TYR A 455 -13.55 -16.88 16.20
CA TYR A 455 -14.80 -16.10 16.20
C TYR A 455 -15.66 -16.42 14.98
N ALA A 456 -15.07 -16.52 13.79
CA ALA A 456 -15.80 -16.84 12.56
C ALA A 456 -16.40 -18.26 12.57
N PHE A 457 -15.75 -19.22 13.24
CA PHE A 457 -16.26 -20.59 13.41
C PHE A 457 -17.25 -20.76 14.57
N GLY A 458 -17.61 -19.68 15.29
CA GLY A 458 -18.44 -19.75 16.49
C GLY A 458 -17.78 -20.49 17.65
N LYS A 459 -16.47 -20.77 17.55
CA LYS A 459 -15.66 -21.47 18.56
C LYS A 459 -15.13 -20.50 19.63
N ALA A 460 -14.99 -19.21 19.30
CA ALA A 460 -14.56 -18.20 20.26
C ALA A 460 -15.73 -17.68 21.10
N VAL A 461 -15.75 -18.08 22.36
CA VAL A 461 -16.37 -17.30 23.42
C VAL A 461 -15.32 -16.25 23.84
N CYS A 462 -15.53 -14.98 23.52
CA CYS A 462 -14.79 -13.92 24.19
C CYS A 462 -15.10 -14.03 25.69
N ASN A 463 -14.21 -14.64 26.46
CA ASN A 463 -14.40 -14.89 27.88
C ASN A 463 -14.37 -13.57 28.66
N GLU A 464 -15.55 -12.98 28.89
CA GLU A 464 -15.72 -11.75 29.67
C GLU A 464 -15.07 -11.86 31.06
N GLU A 465 -15.04 -13.06 31.61
CA GLU A 465 -14.41 -13.36 32.90
C GLU A 465 -12.89 -13.20 32.86
N ILE A 466 -12.24 -13.64 31.78
CA ILE A 466 -10.80 -13.45 31.58
C ILE A 466 -10.47 -11.96 31.42
N ASN A 467 -11.30 -11.21 30.67
CA ASN A 467 -11.13 -9.77 30.53
C ASN A 467 -11.31 -9.03 31.87
N THR A 468 -12.28 -9.49 32.67
CA THR A 468 -12.53 -8.93 34.01
C THR A 468 -11.35 -9.21 34.93
N LEU A 469 -10.79 -10.43 34.89
CA LEU A 469 -9.58 -10.80 35.63
C LEU A 469 -8.38 -9.94 35.21
N GLN A 470 -8.11 -9.83 33.90
CA GLN A 470 -7.03 -8.99 33.38
C GLN A 470 -7.18 -7.52 33.83
N THR A 471 -8.40 -6.98 33.75
CA THR A 471 -8.69 -5.60 34.18
C THR A 471 -8.45 -5.42 35.67
N ALA A 472 -8.89 -6.38 36.50
CA ALA A 472 -8.70 -6.33 37.94
C ALA A 472 -7.21 -6.40 38.35
N ILE A 473 -6.40 -7.19 37.63
CA ILE A 473 -4.94 -7.24 37.81
C ILE A 473 -4.30 -5.89 37.44
N ASN A 474 -4.68 -5.32 36.29
CA ASN A 474 -4.05 -4.10 35.76
C ASN A 474 -4.43 -2.81 36.48
N GLN A 475 -5.61 -2.72 37.08
CA GLN A 475 -6.11 -1.51 37.76
C GLN A 475 -5.48 -1.29 39.15
N ASN A 476 -4.58 -2.17 39.61
CA ASN A 476 -4.01 -2.16 40.96
C ASN A 476 -5.07 -2.12 42.07
N ASN A 477 -6.27 -2.67 41.82
CA ASN A 477 -7.38 -2.70 42.76
C ASN A 477 -7.51 -4.09 43.41
N ILE A 478 -6.85 -4.28 44.55
CA ILE A 478 -6.82 -5.54 45.31
C ILE A 478 -8.23 -6.00 45.70
N VAL A 479 -9.14 -5.08 46.05
CA VAL A 479 -10.51 -5.41 46.46
C VAL A 479 -11.28 -6.03 45.29
N GLN A 480 -11.16 -5.44 44.11
CA GLN A 480 -11.78 -5.96 42.89
C GLN A 480 -11.16 -7.30 42.49
N LEU A 481 -9.84 -7.43 42.55
CA LEU A 481 -9.15 -8.69 42.27
C LEU A 481 -9.62 -9.81 43.21
N LYS A 482 -9.73 -9.54 44.51
CA LYS A 482 -10.28 -10.48 45.50
C LYS A 482 -11.70 -10.94 45.12
N ARG A 483 -12.58 -10.00 44.76
CA ARG A 483 -13.96 -10.32 44.36
C ARG A 483 -14.01 -11.20 43.11
N VAL A 484 -13.16 -10.91 42.11
CA VAL A 484 -13.08 -11.72 40.88
C VAL A 484 -12.58 -13.12 41.18
N ILE A 485 -11.53 -13.28 42.00
CA ILE A 485 -11.01 -14.59 42.39
C ILE A 485 -12.07 -15.39 43.18
N GLN A 486 -12.76 -14.76 44.13
CA GLN A 486 -13.86 -15.41 44.87
C GLN A 486 -14.99 -15.87 43.96
N LYS A 487 -15.33 -15.07 42.94
CA LYS A 487 -16.29 -15.45 41.90
C LYS A 487 -15.80 -16.71 41.15
N ILE A 488 -14.57 -16.69 40.65
CA ILE A 488 -13.97 -17.84 39.93
C ILE A 488 -14.00 -19.11 40.79
N ILE A 489 -13.64 -19.01 42.08
CA ILE A 489 -13.68 -20.15 43.02
C ILE A 489 -15.09 -20.70 43.18
N ARG A 490 -16.08 -19.82 43.38
CA ARG A 490 -17.48 -20.23 43.56
C ARG A 490 -18.01 -20.91 42.30
N ASP A 491 -17.86 -20.25 41.15
CA ASP A 491 -18.40 -20.73 39.88
C ASP A 491 -17.73 -22.07 39.48
N PHE A 492 -16.44 -22.25 39.76
CA PHE A 492 -15.74 -23.53 39.60
C PHE A 492 -16.26 -24.60 40.58
N SER A 493 -16.53 -24.25 41.83
CA SER A 493 -17.04 -25.18 42.84
C SER A 493 -18.46 -25.65 42.56
N GLU A 494 -19.27 -24.83 41.89
CA GLU A 494 -20.65 -25.15 41.48
C GLU A 494 -20.71 -26.01 40.21
N SER A 495 -19.68 -25.95 39.35
CA SER A 495 -19.67 -26.60 38.04
C SER A 495 -18.91 -27.92 37.98
N ALA A 496 -17.99 -28.18 38.91
CA ALA A 496 -17.19 -29.39 38.94
C ALA A 496 -17.57 -30.31 40.11
N ASP A 497 -17.54 -31.63 39.87
CA ASP A 497 -17.63 -32.60 40.96
C ASP A 497 -16.33 -32.54 41.78
N MET A 498 -16.45 -32.28 43.09
CA MET A 498 -15.32 -32.00 43.99
C MET A 498 -14.51 -33.26 44.37
N VAL A 499 -14.07 -34.02 43.38
CA VAL A 499 -13.31 -35.27 43.53
C VAL A 499 -12.02 -35.20 42.71
N GLY A 500 -10.94 -35.80 43.21
CA GLY A 500 -9.65 -35.88 42.50
C GLY A 500 -9.06 -34.51 42.14
N GLU A 501 -8.72 -34.32 40.86
CA GLU A 501 -8.06 -33.12 40.34
C GLU A 501 -8.86 -31.83 40.59
N ALA A 502 -10.20 -31.88 40.58
CA ALA A 502 -11.05 -30.72 40.83
C ALA A 502 -10.84 -30.14 42.24
N ARG A 503 -10.60 -31.00 43.24
CA ARG A 503 -10.29 -30.57 44.61
C ARG A 503 -8.93 -29.88 44.67
N GLU A 504 -7.92 -30.42 43.97
CA GLU A 504 -6.59 -29.82 43.89
C GLU A 504 -6.62 -28.43 43.22
N ILE A 505 -7.41 -28.28 42.15
CA ILE A 505 -7.63 -26.98 41.50
C ILE A 505 -8.20 -25.99 42.52
N ARG A 506 -9.28 -26.37 43.22
CA ARG A 506 -9.92 -25.50 44.20
C ARG A 506 -8.95 -25.08 45.31
N ASP A 507 -8.22 -26.02 45.89
CA ASP A 507 -7.25 -25.75 46.97
C ASP A 507 -6.16 -24.79 46.49
N LYS A 508 -5.74 -24.91 45.23
CA LYS A 508 -4.79 -23.99 44.60
C LYS A 508 -5.38 -22.60 44.38
N LEU A 509 -6.63 -22.49 43.92
CA LEU A 509 -7.31 -21.18 43.79
C LEU A 509 -7.48 -20.49 45.15
N VAL A 510 -7.81 -21.25 46.20
CA VAL A 510 -7.89 -20.75 47.57
C VAL A 510 -6.52 -20.26 48.04
N ARG A 511 -5.43 -20.97 47.71
CA ARG A 511 -4.06 -20.49 47.97
C ARG A 511 -3.80 -19.16 47.27
N ILE A 512 -4.12 -19.03 45.98
CA ILE A 512 -3.98 -17.77 45.24
C ILE A 512 -4.78 -16.64 45.90
N LEU A 513 -5.98 -16.92 46.44
CA LEU A 513 -6.79 -15.96 47.17
C LEU A 513 -6.12 -15.45 48.46
N TYR A 514 -5.38 -16.30 49.17
CA TYR A 514 -4.59 -15.87 50.34
C TYR A 514 -3.33 -15.09 49.93
N HIS A 515 -2.78 -15.38 48.75
CA HIS A 515 -1.56 -14.78 48.20
C HIS A 515 -1.82 -13.71 47.12
N ILE A 516 -2.94 -12.98 47.19
CA ILE A 516 -3.26 -11.89 46.23
C ILE A 516 -2.13 -10.85 46.12
N PRO A 517 -1.49 -10.39 47.21
CA PRO A 517 -0.40 -9.41 47.11
C PRO A 517 0.76 -9.88 46.22
N GLU A 518 1.06 -11.18 46.22
CA GLU A 518 2.10 -11.77 45.36
C GLU A 518 1.67 -11.72 43.89
N LEU A 519 0.46 -12.21 43.57
CA LEU A 519 -0.10 -12.16 42.21
C LEU A 519 -0.09 -10.72 41.66
N HIS A 520 -0.49 -9.77 42.50
CA HIS A 520 -0.50 -8.35 42.16
C HIS A 520 0.92 -7.81 41.93
N SER A 521 1.90 -8.23 42.75
CA SER A 521 3.29 -7.77 42.63
C SER A 521 3.91 -8.10 41.27
N PHE A 522 3.53 -9.24 40.67
CA PHE A 522 4.04 -9.69 39.38
C PHE A 522 3.73 -8.74 38.22
N TYR A 523 2.59 -8.04 38.26
CA TYR A 523 2.09 -7.18 37.17
C TYR A 523 2.07 -5.69 37.51
N ARG A 524 2.52 -5.30 38.72
CA ARG A 524 2.47 -3.92 39.20
C ARG A 524 3.21 -2.91 38.31
N LEU A 525 4.40 -3.29 37.81
CA LEU A 525 5.24 -2.42 36.97
C LEU A 525 4.98 -2.62 35.46
N SER A 526 4.55 -3.81 35.07
CA SER A 526 4.28 -4.18 33.68
C SER A 526 2.89 -4.80 33.59
N PRO A 527 1.87 -4.03 33.17
CA PRO A 527 0.51 -4.55 33.10
C PRO A 527 0.41 -5.68 32.08
N LEU A 528 -0.48 -6.63 32.35
CA LEU A 528 -0.82 -7.74 31.46
C LEU A 528 -1.52 -7.18 30.22
N LYS A 529 -0.92 -7.31 29.04
CA LYS A 529 -1.41 -6.71 27.78
C LYS A 529 -2.27 -7.68 26.99
N SER A 530 -3.01 -7.18 26.01
CA SER A 530 -3.84 -8.01 25.12
C SER A 530 -3.30 -8.04 23.69
N ARG A 531 -3.52 -9.17 23.02
CA ARG A 531 -3.25 -9.38 21.59
C ARG A 531 -4.54 -9.73 20.85
N ILE A 532 -4.61 -9.27 19.61
CA ILE A 532 -5.73 -9.51 18.70
C ILE A 532 -5.16 -9.97 17.36
N GLY A 533 -5.46 -11.20 16.98
CA GLY A 533 -4.94 -11.85 15.79
C GLY A 533 -6.05 -12.32 14.85
N SER A 534 -5.71 -12.49 13.57
CA SER A 534 -6.62 -13.14 12.63
C SER A 534 -6.44 -14.66 12.55
N ASP A 535 -5.26 -15.18 12.90
CA ASP A 535 -4.83 -16.56 12.63
C ASP A 535 -5.02 -16.95 11.16
N SER A 536 -4.77 -15.99 10.26
CA SER A 536 -5.01 -16.15 8.83
C SER A 536 -3.90 -16.97 8.18
N THR A 537 -4.27 -18.13 7.66
CA THR A 537 -3.47 -18.99 6.76
C THR A 537 -3.75 -18.65 5.28
N GLY A 538 -4.90 -18.02 5.04
CA GLY A 538 -5.40 -17.57 3.74
C GLY A 538 -6.04 -18.67 2.89
N THR A 539 -6.17 -19.89 3.39
CA THR A 539 -6.63 -21.06 2.63
C THR A 539 -8.08 -21.45 2.89
N SER A 540 -8.66 -21.09 4.03
CA SER A 540 -10.04 -21.43 4.35
C SER A 540 -11.02 -20.68 3.44
N ARG A 541 -12.00 -21.40 2.87
CA ARG A 541 -13.19 -20.78 2.25
C ARG A 541 -14.00 -20.00 3.28
N HIS A 542 -13.79 -20.32 4.56
CA HIS A 542 -14.34 -19.63 5.70
C HIS A 542 -13.74 -18.21 5.85
N ARG A 543 -14.29 -17.29 5.05
CA ARG A 543 -14.87 -15.99 5.44
C ARG A 543 -13.97 -14.84 5.96
N TYR A 544 -12.67 -14.98 6.20
CA TYR A 544 -11.83 -13.85 6.65
C TYR A 544 -10.38 -13.92 6.17
N GLY A 545 -9.76 -12.76 6.01
CA GLY A 545 -8.35 -12.63 5.66
C GLY A 545 -7.60 -11.74 6.64
N MET A 546 -6.26 -11.80 6.60
CA MET A 546 -5.39 -11.04 7.52
C MET A 546 -5.75 -9.54 7.60
N GLY A 547 -5.51 -8.95 8.77
CA GLY A 547 -5.48 -7.51 8.99
C GLY A 547 -6.72 -6.94 9.67
N LEU A 548 -6.47 -6.16 10.71
CA LEU A 548 -7.45 -5.42 11.49
C LEU A 548 -7.11 -3.92 11.49
N VAL A 549 -8.13 -3.07 11.57
CA VAL A 549 -7.93 -1.61 11.60
C VAL A 549 -8.86 -0.93 12.60
N MET A 550 -8.33 0.08 13.26
CA MET A 550 -9.12 0.95 14.13
C MET A 550 -9.80 2.05 13.32
N LYS A 551 -11.14 2.06 13.35
CA LYS A 551 -11.98 2.98 12.57
C LYS A 551 -11.68 4.45 12.86
N ASP A 552 -11.34 4.78 14.11
CA ASP A 552 -11.07 6.15 14.55
C ASP A 552 -9.80 6.76 13.92
N THR A 553 -8.89 5.92 13.43
CA THR A 553 -7.62 6.37 12.83
C THR A 553 -7.71 6.57 11.32
N LEU A 554 -8.87 6.27 10.72
CA LEU A 554 -9.11 6.34 9.28
C LEU A 554 -9.66 7.70 8.85
N PRO A 555 -9.53 8.07 7.55
CA PRO A 555 -10.22 9.23 6.99
C PRO A 555 -11.74 9.14 7.22
N ALA A 556 -12.40 10.27 7.50
CA ALA A 556 -13.84 10.33 7.81
C ALA A 556 -14.73 9.60 6.80
N ARG A 557 -14.37 9.65 5.50
CA ARG A 557 -15.09 8.93 4.43
C ARG A 557 -15.00 7.41 4.59
N ALA A 558 -13.81 6.89 4.85
CA ALA A 558 -13.57 5.46 5.06
C ALA A 558 -14.30 4.98 6.32
N ARG A 559 -14.24 5.77 7.40
CA ARG A 559 -14.98 5.53 8.65
C ARG A 559 -16.49 5.41 8.40
N HIS A 560 -17.12 6.41 7.79
CA HIS A 560 -18.55 6.37 7.49
C HIS A 560 -18.95 5.21 6.57
N LYS A 561 -18.07 4.83 5.64
CA LYS A 561 -18.32 3.67 4.77
C LYS A 561 -18.31 2.36 5.57
N LEU A 562 -17.35 2.18 6.48
CA LEU A 562 -17.30 1.02 7.38
C LEU A 562 -18.47 0.99 8.35
N GLU A 563 -18.96 2.14 8.81
CA GLU A 563 -20.15 2.26 9.67
C GLU A 563 -21.45 1.89 8.91
N ARG A 564 -21.62 2.36 7.66
CA ARG A 564 -22.80 2.05 6.83
C ARG A 564 -22.83 0.61 6.31
N GLY A 565 -21.66 0.00 6.10
CA GLY A 565 -21.52 -1.38 5.62
C GLY A 565 -21.86 -2.46 6.66
N GLN A 566 -22.16 -2.08 7.91
CA GLN A 566 -22.43 -3.00 9.02
C GLN A 566 -23.66 -3.88 8.80
N GLY A 567 -24.59 -3.50 7.91
CA GLY A 567 -25.86 -4.22 7.72
C GLY A 567 -25.85 -5.41 6.76
N LYS A 568 -24.79 -5.61 5.94
CA LYS A 568 -24.79 -6.69 4.91
C LYS A 568 -23.57 -7.61 4.91
N THR A 569 -22.48 -7.25 5.61
CA THR A 569 -21.27 -8.08 5.73
C THR A 569 -20.58 -7.81 7.05
N ALA A 570 -20.31 -8.87 7.82
CA ALA A 570 -19.71 -8.85 9.14
C ALA A 570 -18.26 -8.32 9.13
N ARG A 571 -18.09 -7.00 8.99
CA ARG A 571 -16.82 -6.29 9.19
C ARG A 571 -16.63 -5.74 10.60
N SER A 572 -17.66 -5.85 11.46
CA SER A 572 -17.61 -5.31 12.82
C SER A 572 -17.08 -6.36 13.78
N ILE A 573 -16.03 -6.02 14.50
CA ILE A 573 -15.46 -6.86 15.55
C ILE A 573 -15.97 -6.33 16.89
N PRO A 574 -16.46 -7.18 17.81
CA PRO A 574 -17.01 -6.75 19.09
C PRO A 574 -15.92 -6.40 20.11
N VAL A 575 -14.91 -5.65 19.66
CA VAL A 575 -13.73 -5.27 20.44
C VAL A 575 -13.49 -3.77 20.27
N CYS A 576 -13.31 -3.08 21.39
CA CYS A 576 -12.97 -1.67 21.47
C CYS A 576 -11.56 -1.49 22.05
N LEU A 577 -10.76 -0.67 21.36
CA LEU A 577 -9.40 -0.29 21.72
C LEU A 577 -9.27 1.23 21.84
N THR A 578 -8.60 1.72 22.87
CA THR A 578 -8.35 3.17 23.01
C THR A 578 -7.08 3.55 22.26
N ALA A 579 -7.18 4.52 21.34
CA ALA A 579 -6.02 5.17 20.73
C ALA A 579 -6.02 6.68 21.00
N LEU A 580 -4.87 7.19 21.42
CA LEU A 580 -4.64 8.60 21.69
C LEU A 580 -3.86 9.23 20.54
N LEU A 581 -4.32 10.36 20.02
CA LEU A 581 -3.60 11.12 19.01
C LEU A 581 -2.51 11.96 19.68
N GLN A 582 -1.25 11.58 19.50
CA GLN A 582 -0.10 12.38 19.88
C GLN A 582 0.27 13.33 18.74
N VAL A 583 0.39 14.62 19.07
CA VAL A 583 0.86 15.66 18.14
C VAL A 583 2.17 16.24 18.66
N THR A 584 3.27 15.90 18.01
CA THR A 584 4.60 16.42 18.35
C THR A 584 4.93 17.61 17.45
N CYS A 585 5.19 18.77 18.06
CA CYS A 585 5.57 19.99 17.35
C CYS A 585 7.10 20.14 17.37
N VAL A 586 7.74 19.91 16.22
CA VAL A 586 9.20 20.00 16.06
C VAL A 586 9.58 21.35 15.45
N PRO A 587 10.50 22.15 16.04
CA PRO A 587 10.93 23.42 15.46
C PRO A 587 11.58 23.24 14.09
N ARG A 588 11.21 24.06 13.10
CA ARG A 588 11.85 24.05 11.77
C ARG A 588 13.23 24.72 11.85
N GLY A 589 14.29 23.95 11.60
CA GLY A 589 15.67 24.45 11.55
C GLY A 589 16.64 23.95 12.63
N ARG A 590 16.29 22.90 13.38
CA ARG A 590 17.17 22.28 14.40
C ARG A 590 17.30 20.75 14.28
N GLN A 591 17.05 20.20 13.08
CA GLN A 591 17.31 18.78 12.82
C GLN A 591 18.70 18.64 12.18
N ASN A 592 19.58 17.91 12.85
CA ASN A 592 20.92 17.52 12.38
C ASN A 592 20.87 16.26 11.49
N LEU A 593 19.78 16.04 10.74
CA LEU A 593 19.65 14.92 9.80
C LEU A 593 19.65 15.47 8.36
N PRO A 594 20.69 15.21 7.54
CA PRO A 594 20.95 15.94 6.29
C PRO A 594 19.88 15.86 5.19
N TRP A 595 18.91 14.94 5.25
CA TRP A 595 18.10 14.59 4.07
C TRP A 595 16.56 14.57 4.27
N GLU A 596 16.03 14.82 5.47
CA GLU A 596 14.57 15.03 5.68
C GLU A 596 14.13 16.48 5.37
N SER A 597 14.48 17.01 4.20
CA SER A 597 13.98 18.32 3.75
C SER A 597 12.56 18.23 3.16
N ARG A 598 11.56 17.89 3.99
CA ARG A 598 10.15 18.10 3.61
C ARG A 598 9.85 19.61 3.64
N ARG A 599 9.95 20.20 2.45
CA ARG A 599 9.59 21.59 2.03
C ARG A 599 10.78 22.56 2.03
N ALA A 600 11.15 22.99 0.82
CA ALA A 600 11.95 24.17 0.59
C ALA A 600 11.42 25.37 1.42
N PRO A 601 12.26 26.02 2.23
CA PRO A 601 11.90 27.28 2.88
C PRO A 601 11.77 28.35 1.79
N TRP A 602 10.57 28.85 1.55
CA TRP A 602 10.44 30.10 0.81
C TRP A 602 10.63 31.27 1.78
N LEU A 603 11.43 32.25 1.35
CA LEU A 603 11.39 33.68 1.65
C LEU A 603 10.72 34.11 2.97
N LEU A 604 11.39 33.95 4.11
CA LEU A 604 11.37 35.01 5.12
C LEU A 604 12.78 35.15 5.68
N SER A 605 13.34 36.33 5.47
CA SER A 605 14.60 36.81 6.03
C SER A 605 14.73 36.42 7.51
N ARG A 606 15.96 36.05 7.89
CA ARG A 606 16.41 35.77 9.26
C ARG A 606 16.05 36.89 10.26
N ASN A 607 15.70 38.09 9.78
CA ASN A 607 15.39 39.27 10.58
C ASN A 607 13.91 39.44 10.98
N GLN A 608 12.96 38.61 10.54
CA GLN A 608 11.55 38.66 11.01
C GLN A 608 11.23 37.67 12.16
N ARG A 609 12.23 36.98 12.72
CA ARG A 609 12.05 35.98 13.80
C ARG A 609 11.75 36.55 15.19
N LYS A 610 11.71 37.88 15.38
CA LYS A 610 11.60 38.48 16.73
C LYS A 610 10.20 38.96 17.12
N THR A 611 9.22 39.00 16.22
CA THR A 611 7.96 39.71 16.47
C THR A 611 6.71 38.86 16.21
N CYS A 612 6.61 37.64 16.74
CA CYS A 612 5.33 36.91 16.78
C CYS A 612 5.31 35.77 17.82
N ARG A 613 5.59 36.06 19.11
CA ARG A 613 5.39 35.09 20.21
C ARG A 613 3.90 34.84 20.57
N GLY A 614 2.96 35.63 20.04
CA GLY A 614 1.53 35.54 20.35
C GLY A 614 0.68 34.64 19.44
N ALA A 615 1.22 34.11 18.33
CA ALA A 615 0.42 33.39 17.33
C ALA A 615 0.30 31.87 17.58
N ALA A 616 0.70 31.37 18.75
CA ALA A 616 0.67 29.93 19.07
C ALA A 616 -0.76 29.34 19.19
N ILE A 617 -1.79 30.19 19.28
CA ILE A 617 -3.17 29.77 19.58
C ILE A 617 -4.00 29.50 18.31
N LEU A 618 -3.59 29.97 17.13
CA LEU A 618 -4.33 29.75 15.88
C LEU A 618 -3.66 28.67 15.02
N PRO A 619 -4.27 27.47 14.87
CA PRO A 619 -3.63 26.32 14.24
C PRO A 619 -3.34 26.46 12.74
N PHE A 620 -3.81 27.53 12.08
CA PHE A 620 -3.63 27.81 10.65
C PHE A 620 -2.36 28.60 10.30
N PHE A 621 -1.76 29.34 11.25
CA PHE A 621 -0.69 30.30 10.97
C PHE A 621 0.68 29.97 11.58
N ASN A 622 0.81 28.88 12.35
CA ASN A 622 2.11 28.49 12.92
C ASN A 622 3.04 27.87 11.86
N TRP A 623 3.81 28.73 11.21
CA TRP A 623 4.80 28.37 10.18
C TRP A 623 6.15 27.89 10.74
N GLU A 624 6.40 28.06 12.04
CA GLU A 624 7.69 27.77 12.70
C GLU A 624 7.87 26.30 13.12
N PHE A 625 6.78 25.53 13.27
CA PHE A 625 6.84 24.15 13.77
C PHE A 625 6.33 23.16 12.72
N GLU A 626 7.03 22.05 12.55
CA GLU A 626 6.52 20.86 11.89
C GLU A 626 5.67 20.05 12.88
N ARG A 627 4.41 19.77 12.52
CA ARG A 627 3.52 18.93 13.33
C ARG A 627 3.59 17.49 12.86
N ARG A 628 4.17 16.61 13.68
CA ARG A 628 4.15 15.15 13.48
C ARG A 628 2.96 14.58 14.26
N ARG A 629 2.16 13.71 13.62
CA ARG A 629 0.94 13.13 14.20
C ARG A 629 1.06 11.63 14.25
N GLU A 630 0.97 11.06 15.43
CA GLU A 630 1.07 9.62 15.68
C GLU A 630 -0.08 9.15 16.56
N TRP A 631 -0.49 7.90 16.40
CA TRP A 631 -1.53 7.28 17.22
C TRP A 631 -0.89 6.29 18.20
N LEU A 632 -1.07 6.52 19.50
CA LEU A 632 -0.63 5.64 20.56
C LEU A 632 -1.77 4.72 21.00
N VAL A 633 -1.57 3.40 20.94
CA VAL A 633 -2.59 2.40 21.32
C VAL A 633 -2.38 1.96 22.77
N GLN A 634 -3.40 2.13 23.61
CA GLN A 634 -3.40 1.60 24.97
C GLN A 634 -3.82 0.12 24.93
N SER A 635 -2.82 -0.77 24.94
CA SER A 635 -3.01 -2.21 24.66
C SER A 635 -3.45 -3.05 25.88
N TYR A 636 -3.85 -2.44 27.00
CA TYR A 636 -4.19 -3.12 28.26
C TYR A 636 -5.68 -3.03 28.63
N SER A 637 -6.48 -2.27 27.89
CA SER A 637 -7.93 -2.10 28.10
C SER A 637 -8.68 -2.48 26.84
N LEU A 638 -9.12 -3.74 26.74
CA LEU A 638 -10.07 -4.19 25.74
C LEU A 638 -11.47 -4.15 26.35
N LEU A 639 -12.34 -3.32 25.80
CA LEU A 639 -13.75 -3.29 26.17
C LEU A 639 -14.55 -4.07 25.13
N ARG A 640 -15.43 -4.96 25.58
CA ARG A 640 -16.41 -5.61 24.71
C ARG A 640 -17.54 -4.64 24.48
N GLU A 641 -17.74 -4.25 23.23
CA GLU A 641 -18.88 -3.45 22.81
C GLU A 641 -19.51 -4.09 21.58
N PRO A 642 -20.85 -4.24 21.51
CA PRO A 642 -21.53 -4.75 20.32
C PRO A 642 -21.17 -3.97 19.04
N LYS A 643 -20.85 -2.68 19.20
CA LYS A 643 -20.35 -1.79 18.15
C LYS A 643 -18.89 -1.38 18.40
N GLY A 644 -18.00 -2.34 18.63
CA GLY A 644 -16.57 -2.09 18.85
C GLY A 644 -15.92 -1.22 17.76
N ASN A 645 -14.86 -0.48 18.08
CA ASN A 645 -14.22 0.47 17.15
C ASN A 645 -13.22 -0.17 16.16
N MET A 646 -13.10 -1.49 16.17
CA MET A 646 -12.27 -2.27 15.23
C MET A 646 -13.07 -2.76 14.01
N ALA A 647 -12.37 -2.95 12.89
CA ALA A 647 -12.92 -3.54 11.67
C ALA A 647 -11.91 -4.47 10.98
N THR A 648 -12.42 -5.47 10.26
CA THR A 648 -11.59 -6.32 9.40
C THR A 648 -11.18 -5.58 8.13
N LEU A 649 -9.91 -5.75 7.70
CA LEU A 649 -9.40 -5.19 6.44
C LEU A 649 -9.73 -6.06 5.22
N SER A 650 -10.04 -7.33 5.45
CA SER A 650 -10.38 -8.28 4.39
C SER A 650 -11.90 -8.39 4.22
N TRP A 651 -12.35 -8.51 2.98
CA TRP A 651 -13.74 -8.81 2.65
C TRP A 651 -14.06 -10.28 2.95
N MET A 652 -15.21 -10.52 3.55
CA MET A 652 -15.80 -11.84 3.68
C MET A 652 -16.42 -12.21 2.33
N GLN A 653 -15.79 -13.11 1.57
CA GLN A 653 -16.37 -13.62 0.33
C GLN A 653 -17.66 -14.38 0.65
N THR A 654 -18.75 -14.04 -0.03
CA THR A 654 -19.98 -14.86 -0.08
C THR A 654 -19.72 -16.08 -0.95
N GLU A 655 -20.23 -17.23 -0.50
CA GLU A 655 -20.24 -18.56 -1.13
C GLU A 655 -19.57 -18.65 -2.51
N VAL A 656 -18.29 -19.05 -2.51
CA VAL A 656 -17.57 -19.40 -3.72
C VAL A 656 -17.81 -20.89 -3.98
N ASP A 657 -18.59 -21.20 -5.01
CA ASP A 657 -18.80 -22.57 -5.48
C ASP A 657 -17.51 -23.15 -6.07
N ASN A 658 -17.48 -24.46 -6.33
CA ASN A 658 -16.37 -25.09 -7.06
C ASN A 658 -16.42 -24.80 -8.58
N GLY A 659 -17.33 -23.94 -9.03
CA GLY A 659 -17.60 -23.68 -10.44
C GLY A 659 -18.11 -24.91 -11.20
N LEU A 660 -18.57 -25.95 -10.49
CA LEU A 660 -19.14 -27.16 -11.06
C LEU A 660 -20.61 -26.90 -11.38
N SER A 661 -20.99 -27.03 -12.64
CA SER A 661 -22.36 -26.81 -13.08
C SER A 661 -22.73 -27.80 -14.17
N LEU A 662 -23.97 -28.27 -14.13
CA LEU A 662 -24.54 -29.16 -15.14
C LEU A 662 -25.08 -28.38 -16.35
N ALA A 663 -25.25 -27.05 -16.24
CA ALA A 663 -25.64 -26.20 -17.36
C ALA A 663 -24.49 -26.00 -18.35
N SER A 664 -24.78 -26.03 -19.66
CA SER A 664 -23.78 -25.76 -20.70
C SER A 664 -23.19 -24.35 -20.54
N ARG A 665 -21.86 -24.25 -20.46
CA ARG A 665 -21.15 -22.94 -20.35
C ARG A 665 -21.45 -22.02 -21.54
N ASP A 666 -21.78 -22.59 -22.71
CA ASP A 666 -22.08 -21.85 -23.94
C ASP A 666 -23.39 -21.04 -23.87
N GLN A 667 -24.35 -21.42 -23.02
CA GLN A 667 -25.62 -20.67 -22.89
C GLN A 667 -25.55 -19.49 -21.90
N VAL A 668 -24.54 -19.43 -21.02
CA VAL A 668 -24.39 -18.37 -20.01
C VAL A 668 -23.42 -17.26 -20.47
N ALA A 669 -22.71 -17.47 -21.59
CA ALA A 669 -21.87 -16.46 -22.22
C ALA A 669 -22.73 -15.40 -22.95
N ARG A 670 -23.53 -14.63 -22.19
CA ARG A 670 -24.08 -13.37 -22.69
C ARG A 670 -22.92 -12.52 -23.21
N PRO A 671 -23.03 -11.89 -24.40
CA PRO A 671 -21.99 -10.99 -24.89
C PRO A 671 -21.75 -9.93 -23.82
N ARG A 672 -20.55 -9.94 -23.22
CA ARG A 672 -20.18 -9.00 -22.18
C ARG A 672 -20.10 -7.61 -22.80
N LYS A 673 -21.15 -6.79 -22.62
CA LYS A 673 -21.17 -5.41 -23.08
C LYS A 673 -19.99 -4.65 -22.45
N ILE A 674 -19.15 -4.06 -23.29
CA ILE A 674 -18.02 -3.26 -22.84
C ILE A 674 -18.56 -1.90 -22.35
N PRO A 675 -18.30 -1.50 -21.10
CA PRO A 675 -18.77 -0.21 -20.60
C PRO A 675 -18.18 0.96 -21.40
N PHE A 676 -18.95 2.04 -21.57
CA PHE A 676 -18.50 3.27 -22.28
C PHE A 676 -17.25 3.92 -21.66
N GLY A 677 -16.95 3.63 -20.39
CA GLY A 677 -15.72 4.07 -19.73
C GLY A 677 -14.43 3.56 -20.39
N TYR A 678 -14.50 2.49 -21.19
CA TYR A 678 -13.37 1.90 -21.92
C TYR A 678 -13.26 2.36 -23.39
N LEU A 679 -14.04 3.36 -23.81
CA LEU A 679 -13.86 3.99 -25.12
C LEU A 679 -12.44 4.57 -25.25
N ASN A 680 -11.95 4.63 -26.48
CA ASN A 680 -10.67 5.23 -26.81
C ASN A 680 -10.58 6.69 -26.28
N SER A 681 -9.44 7.06 -25.70
CA SER A 681 -9.20 8.37 -25.08
C SER A 681 -9.43 9.55 -26.04
N TYR A 682 -9.08 9.40 -27.31
CA TYR A 682 -9.30 10.45 -28.31
C TYR A 682 -10.79 10.73 -28.49
N LEU A 683 -11.58 9.66 -28.69
CA LEU A 683 -13.03 9.73 -28.81
C LEU A 683 -13.68 10.27 -27.53
N GLN A 684 -13.21 9.85 -26.35
CA GLN A 684 -13.70 10.38 -25.06
C GLN A 684 -13.42 11.87 -24.92
N ASN A 685 -12.24 12.35 -25.32
CA ASN A 685 -11.88 13.76 -25.23
C ASN A 685 -12.67 14.61 -26.23
N GLU A 686 -12.85 14.15 -27.46
CA GLU A 686 -13.71 14.81 -28.47
C GLU A 686 -15.14 14.91 -27.97
N LEU A 687 -15.71 13.82 -27.44
CA LEU A 687 -17.06 13.81 -26.91
C LEU A 687 -17.23 14.79 -25.74
N LYS A 688 -16.26 14.87 -24.83
CA LYS A 688 -16.26 15.87 -23.73
C LYS A 688 -16.27 17.30 -24.28
N ILE A 689 -15.44 17.59 -25.28
CA ILE A 689 -15.38 18.93 -25.88
C ILE A 689 -16.70 19.27 -26.56
N LEU A 690 -17.30 18.34 -27.32
CA LEU A 690 -18.59 18.52 -27.99
C LEU A 690 -19.73 18.74 -26.99
N ILE A 691 -19.82 17.92 -25.94
CA ILE A 691 -20.84 18.03 -24.89
C ILE A 691 -20.74 19.38 -24.17
N GLY A 692 -19.53 19.95 -24.01
CA GLY A 692 -19.37 21.29 -23.46
C GLY A 692 -19.66 22.41 -24.46
N PHE A 693 -19.26 22.23 -25.72
CA PHE A 693 -19.33 23.26 -26.75
C PHE A 693 -20.77 23.52 -27.21
N ILE A 694 -21.57 22.48 -27.44
CA ILE A 694 -22.93 22.60 -27.97
C ILE A 694 -23.81 23.48 -27.05
N PRO A 695 -23.92 23.23 -25.72
CA PRO A 695 -24.71 24.08 -24.84
C PRO A 695 -24.19 25.53 -24.76
N ALA A 696 -22.87 25.72 -24.79
CA ALA A 696 -22.28 27.06 -24.76
C ALA A 696 -22.62 27.84 -26.02
N PHE A 697 -22.45 27.22 -27.20
CA PHE A 697 -22.79 27.81 -28.49
C PHE A 697 -24.27 28.19 -28.57
N LEU A 698 -25.17 27.27 -28.21
CA LEU A 698 -26.61 27.55 -28.16
C LEU A 698 -26.95 28.70 -27.21
N THR A 699 -26.30 28.78 -26.05
CA THR A 699 -26.54 29.87 -25.10
C THR A 699 -26.10 31.21 -25.69
N PHE A 700 -24.89 31.29 -26.25
CA PHE A 700 -24.40 32.52 -26.89
C PHE A 700 -25.28 32.97 -28.05
N ALA A 701 -25.73 32.02 -28.89
CA ALA A 701 -26.60 32.31 -30.03
C ALA A 701 -27.98 32.84 -29.59
N LEU A 702 -28.49 32.41 -28.44
CA LEU A 702 -29.81 32.78 -27.94
C LEU A 702 -29.83 34.00 -27.02
N THR A 703 -28.75 34.32 -26.30
CA THR A 703 -28.75 35.37 -25.26
C THR A 703 -28.01 36.64 -25.63
N LYS A 704 -27.25 36.68 -26.73
CA LYS A 704 -26.38 37.82 -27.08
C LYS A 704 -26.86 38.54 -28.33
N ASP A 705 -27.07 39.85 -28.20
CA ASP A 705 -27.54 40.71 -29.30
C ASP A 705 -26.44 41.05 -30.32
N TRP A 706 -25.17 40.92 -29.94
CA TRP A 706 -24.04 41.23 -30.83
C TRP A 706 -23.64 40.01 -31.68
N TRP A 707 -23.80 40.11 -33.00
CA TRP A 707 -23.56 39.01 -33.96
C TRP A 707 -22.21 38.29 -33.77
N PHE A 708 -21.13 39.04 -33.52
CA PHE A 708 -19.79 38.50 -33.34
C PHE A 708 -19.69 37.64 -32.08
N LEU A 709 -20.34 38.07 -30.98
CA LEU A 709 -20.37 37.31 -29.73
C LEU A 709 -21.40 36.17 -29.78
N ALA A 710 -22.48 36.31 -30.56
CA ALA A 710 -23.51 35.29 -30.71
C ALA A 710 -22.97 34.03 -31.43
N TYR A 711 -22.25 34.20 -32.54
CA TYR A 711 -21.70 33.07 -33.31
C TYR A 711 -20.23 32.76 -32.98
N GLY A 712 -19.43 33.77 -32.62
CA GLY A 712 -18.01 33.63 -32.26
C GLY A 712 -17.73 33.45 -30.77
N GLY A 713 -18.69 33.75 -29.89
CA GLY A 713 -18.48 33.80 -28.44
C GLY A 713 -18.02 32.47 -27.85
N ALA A 714 -18.63 31.35 -28.25
CA ALA A 714 -18.23 30.02 -27.77
C ALA A 714 -16.79 29.67 -28.18
N PHE A 715 -16.37 29.98 -29.41
CA PHE A 715 -15.01 29.76 -29.89
C PHE A 715 -13.99 30.60 -29.12
N ILE A 716 -14.31 31.88 -28.85
CA ILE A 716 -13.45 32.76 -28.04
C ILE A 716 -13.35 32.23 -26.61
N TRP A 717 -14.46 31.81 -26.00
CA TRP A 717 -14.49 31.28 -24.63
C TRP A 717 -13.64 30.02 -24.49
N PHE A 718 -13.77 29.08 -25.43
CA PHE A 718 -12.98 27.86 -25.49
C PHE A 718 -11.51 28.16 -25.82
N GLY A 719 -11.23 29.11 -26.71
CA GLY A 719 -9.89 29.55 -27.07
C GLY A 719 -9.12 30.11 -25.87
N ILE A 720 -9.73 31.01 -25.10
CA ILE A 720 -9.13 31.59 -23.89
C ILE A 720 -8.80 30.49 -22.87
N THR A 721 -9.77 29.62 -22.57
CA THR A 721 -9.55 28.53 -21.60
C THR A 721 -8.56 27.49 -22.10
N GLY A 722 -8.56 27.18 -23.40
CA GLY A 722 -7.61 26.26 -24.01
C GLY A 722 -6.17 26.79 -23.93
N LEU A 723 -5.98 28.04 -24.34
CA LEU A 723 -4.69 28.74 -24.27
C LEU A 723 -4.18 28.84 -22.83
N ARG A 724 -5.06 29.17 -21.87
CA ARG A 724 -4.74 29.20 -20.45
C ARG A 724 -4.18 27.86 -19.96
N ASN A 725 -4.82 26.73 -20.29
CA ASN A 725 -4.34 25.41 -19.86
C ASN A 725 -2.95 25.10 -20.43
N ILE A 726 -2.70 25.46 -21.70
CA ILE A 726 -1.38 25.28 -22.34
C ILE A 726 -0.33 26.13 -21.60
N ILE A 727 -0.60 27.42 -21.37
CA ILE A 727 0.30 28.34 -20.66
C ILE A 727 0.55 27.87 -19.22
N GLN A 728 -0.48 27.40 -18.52
CA GLN A 728 -0.37 26.86 -17.16
C GLN A 728 0.57 25.65 -17.10
N SER A 729 0.35 24.65 -17.95
CA SER A 729 1.21 23.45 -18.02
C SER A 729 2.68 23.83 -18.26
N VAL A 730 2.88 24.85 -19.10
CA VAL A 730 4.20 25.35 -19.48
C VAL A 730 4.89 26.16 -18.35
N LEU A 731 4.15 27.01 -17.63
CA LEU A 731 4.67 27.76 -16.47
C LEU A 731 4.98 26.83 -15.28
N GLY A 732 4.13 25.82 -15.06
CA GLY A 732 4.35 24.78 -14.05
C GLY A 732 5.62 23.97 -14.30
N GLY A 733 5.97 23.73 -15.57
CA GLY A 733 7.18 23.01 -15.99
C GLY A 733 8.51 23.76 -15.86
N GLY A 734 8.50 25.11 -15.78
CA GLY A 734 9.76 25.86 -15.67
C GLY A 734 9.72 27.33 -16.12
N GLY A 735 8.73 27.76 -16.91
CA GLY A 735 8.68 29.14 -17.43
C GLY A 735 9.64 29.36 -18.60
N LEU A 736 10.29 30.52 -18.73
CA LEU A 736 11.18 30.85 -19.87
C LEU A 736 12.60 30.26 -19.76
N ARG A 737 13.05 29.86 -18.57
CA ARG A 737 14.31 29.14 -18.34
C ARG A 737 14.08 27.63 -18.38
N ARG A 738 13.70 27.12 -19.56
CA ARG A 738 13.36 25.69 -19.77
C ARG A 738 14.60 24.87 -20.08
N SER A 739 14.52 23.58 -19.78
CA SER A 739 15.32 22.60 -20.49
C SER A 739 14.85 22.56 -21.95
N PRO A 740 15.75 22.68 -22.95
CA PRO A 740 15.41 22.67 -24.37
C PRO A 740 14.92 21.29 -24.87
N LEU A 741 14.96 20.25 -24.02
CA LEU A 741 14.80 18.85 -24.43
C LEU A 741 13.34 18.38 -24.52
N LEU A 742 12.39 19.03 -23.83
CA LEU A 742 10.99 18.59 -23.77
C LEU A 742 10.08 19.42 -24.70
N LYS A 743 9.33 18.74 -25.57
CA LYS A 743 8.41 19.40 -26.52
C LYS A 743 7.17 19.90 -25.78
N TRP A 744 6.60 21.03 -26.22
CA TRP A 744 5.41 21.64 -25.60
C TRP A 744 4.22 20.67 -25.47
N LYS A 745 4.04 19.79 -26.46
CA LYS A 745 2.98 18.78 -26.47
C LYS A 745 3.09 17.73 -25.37
N GLU A 746 4.28 17.53 -24.80
CA GLU A 746 4.55 16.53 -23.75
C GLU A 746 4.21 17.07 -22.34
N TYR A 747 4.16 18.39 -22.18
CA TYR A 747 3.69 19.04 -20.94
C TYR A 747 2.17 19.19 -20.86
N VAL A 748 1.48 19.16 -22.01
CA VAL A 748 0.03 19.39 -22.07
C VAL A 748 -0.72 18.08 -21.91
N SER A 749 -1.42 17.93 -20.79
CA SER A 749 -2.35 16.81 -20.60
C SER A 749 -3.67 17.10 -21.31
N TRP A 750 -3.85 16.49 -22.49
CA TRP A 750 -5.04 16.66 -23.33
C TRP A 750 -6.35 16.31 -22.63
N ASP A 751 -6.33 15.33 -21.71
CA ASP A 751 -7.51 14.97 -20.92
C ASP A 751 -7.88 16.05 -19.89
N ARG A 752 -6.90 16.71 -19.23
CA ARG A 752 -7.21 17.86 -18.33
C ARG A 752 -7.72 19.06 -19.12
N LEU A 753 -7.22 19.26 -20.34
CA LEU A 753 -7.69 20.29 -21.27
C LEU A 753 -9.15 20.03 -21.65
N ALA A 754 -9.47 18.81 -22.13
CA ALA A 754 -10.83 18.42 -22.49
C ALA A 754 -11.81 18.55 -21.30
N ASP A 755 -11.41 18.12 -20.10
CA ASP A 755 -12.20 18.34 -18.88
C ASP A 755 -12.41 19.84 -18.60
N SER A 756 -11.38 20.68 -18.77
CA SER A 756 -11.49 22.14 -18.54
C SER A 756 -12.44 22.80 -19.55
N LEU A 757 -12.43 22.35 -20.80
CA LEU A 757 -13.31 22.86 -21.86
C LEU A 757 -14.75 22.42 -21.63
N LEU A 758 -14.99 21.17 -21.22
CA LEU A 758 -16.32 20.66 -20.83
C LEU A 758 -16.96 21.54 -19.75
N TYR A 759 -16.27 21.75 -18.62
CA TYR A 759 -16.82 22.57 -17.52
C TYR A 759 -16.90 24.06 -17.86
N THR A 760 -16.02 24.55 -18.73
CA THR A 760 -16.14 25.94 -19.20
C THR A 760 -17.39 26.09 -20.08
N GLY A 761 -17.66 25.11 -20.94
CA GLY A 761 -18.88 25.06 -21.73
C GLY A 761 -20.15 25.12 -20.89
N PHE A 762 -20.26 24.28 -19.86
CA PHE A 762 -21.42 24.26 -18.95
C PHE A 762 -21.58 25.52 -18.08
N SER A 763 -20.50 26.28 -17.86
CA SER A 763 -20.56 27.53 -17.08
C SER A 763 -21.42 28.61 -17.73
N VAL A 764 -21.47 28.63 -19.07
CA VAL A 764 -22.19 29.64 -19.85
C VAL A 764 -23.72 29.54 -19.66
N PRO A 765 -24.38 28.39 -19.93
CA PRO A 765 -25.81 28.25 -19.66
C PRO A 765 -26.14 28.38 -18.16
N LEU A 766 -25.26 27.91 -17.28
CA LEU A 766 -25.52 28.01 -15.83
C LEU A 766 -25.56 29.46 -15.36
N LEU A 767 -24.56 30.27 -15.73
CA LEU A 767 -24.42 31.62 -15.20
C LEU A 767 -25.28 32.64 -15.97
N ASP A 768 -25.29 32.58 -17.31
CA ASP A 768 -25.96 33.58 -18.14
C ASP A 768 -27.47 33.29 -18.28
N LEU A 769 -27.86 32.04 -18.51
CA LEU A 769 -29.28 31.69 -18.68
C LEU A 769 -29.95 31.43 -17.33
N LEU A 770 -29.43 30.49 -16.53
CA LEU A 770 -30.12 30.04 -15.32
C LEU A 770 -30.02 31.04 -14.17
N VAL A 771 -28.81 31.48 -13.80
CA VAL A 771 -28.64 32.38 -12.65
C VAL A 771 -29.06 33.81 -13.00
N LYS A 772 -28.54 34.38 -14.09
CA LYS A 772 -28.81 35.78 -14.46
C LYS A 772 -30.23 35.98 -15.00
N THR A 773 -30.62 35.28 -16.07
CA THR A 773 -31.92 35.54 -16.74
C THR A 773 -33.11 34.91 -16.01
N VAL A 774 -33.02 33.65 -15.57
CA VAL A 774 -34.16 32.98 -14.93
C VAL A 774 -34.30 33.38 -13.46
N LEU A 775 -33.26 33.19 -12.66
CA LEU A 775 -33.30 33.44 -11.21
C LEU A 775 -33.33 34.95 -10.89
N LEU A 776 -32.30 35.69 -11.26
CA LEU A 776 -32.15 37.07 -10.79
C LEU A 776 -33.10 38.03 -11.50
N ASP A 777 -33.17 37.99 -12.83
CA ASP A 777 -34.03 38.88 -13.63
C ASP A 777 -35.52 38.50 -13.52
N ARG A 778 -35.91 37.28 -13.95
CA ARG A 778 -37.34 36.89 -14.01
C ARG A 778 -37.98 36.56 -12.66
N MET A 779 -37.29 35.94 -11.71
CA MET A 779 -37.90 35.58 -10.41
C MET A 779 -37.77 36.67 -9.35
N PHE A 780 -36.63 37.36 -9.28
CA PHE A 780 -36.34 38.34 -8.23
C PHE A 780 -36.33 39.81 -8.69
N GLY A 781 -36.45 40.09 -9.99
CA GLY A 781 -36.43 41.46 -10.52
C GLY A 781 -35.09 42.20 -10.34
N ILE A 782 -34.02 41.46 -10.06
CA ILE A 782 -32.67 41.98 -9.83
C ILE A 782 -31.93 42.01 -11.17
N THR A 783 -31.79 43.21 -11.72
CA THR A 783 -31.07 43.48 -12.98
C THR A 783 -29.90 44.42 -12.73
N ALA A 784 -29.09 44.64 -13.77
CA ALA A 784 -28.01 45.61 -13.72
C ALA A 784 -28.52 47.05 -13.54
N GLY A 785 -29.82 47.31 -13.77
CA GLY A 785 -30.45 48.60 -13.55
C GLY A 785 -31.11 48.76 -12.18
N THR A 786 -31.57 47.67 -11.54
CA THR A 786 -32.30 47.76 -10.25
C THR A 786 -31.39 47.65 -9.03
N ASN A 787 -30.55 46.60 -8.95
CA ASN A 787 -29.59 46.44 -7.85
C ASN A 787 -28.29 45.78 -8.34
N PRO A 788 -27.34 46.59 -8.86
CA PRO A 788 -26.09 46.09 -9.43
C PRO A 788 -25.25 45.28 -8.42
N LEU A 789 -25.20 45.74 -7.16
CA LEU A 789 -24.36 45.11 -6.14
C LEU A 789 -24.87 43.71 -5.77
N ALA A 790 -26.19 43.53 -5.67
CA ALA A 790 -26.82 42.22 -5.44
C ALA A 790 -26.60 41.29 -6.64
N LEU A 791 -26.78 41.77 -7.88
CA LEU A 791 -26.57 40.99 -9.10
C LEU A 791 -25.13 40.45 -9.19
N TYR A 792 -24.13 41.33 -9.07
CA TYR A 792 -22.73 40.94 -9.21
C TYR A 792 -22.26 40.05 -8.05
N SER A 793 -22.75 40.28 -6.83
CA SER A 793 -22.43 39.43 -5.67
C SER A 793 -22.99 38.02 -5.83
N ALA A 794 -24.25 37.88 -6.26
CA ALA A 794 -24.88 36.59 -6.51
C ALA A 794 -24.19 35.83 -7.66
N MET A 795 -23.86 36.53 -8.74
CA MET A 795 -23.12 35.96 -9.88
C MET A 795 -21.71 35.49 -9.48
N ALA A 796 -20.98 36.30 -8.69
CA ALA A 796 -19.66 35.94 -8.21
C ALA A 796 -19.68 34.71 -7.28
N LEU A 797 -20.67 34.63 -6.40
CA LEU A 797 -20.88 33.49 -5.51
C LEU A 797 -21.23 32.22 -6.30
N ALA A 798 -22.20 32.29 -7.21
CA ALA A 798 -22.61 31.16 -8.05
C ALA A 798 -21.44 30.64 -8.89
N ASN A 799 -20.66 31.55 -9.50
CA ASN A 799 -19.46 31.20 -10.24
C ASN A 799 -18.40 30.56 -9.32
N GLY A 800 -18.14 31.13 -8.15
CA GLY A 800 -17.18 30.60 -7.16
C GLY A 800 -17.55 29.20 -6.67
N VAL A 801 -18.83 28.96 -6.37
CA VAL A 801 -19.37 27.63 -5.98
C VAL A 801 -19.24 26.64 -7.14
N TYR A 802 -19.62 27.03 -8.37
CA TYR A 802 -19.52 26.19 -9.55
C TYR A 802 -18.06 25.78 -9.84
N ILE A 803 -17.14 26.74 -9.79
CA ILE A 803 -15.71 26.50 -10.02
C ILE A 803 -15.15 25.56 -8.96
N SER A 804 -15.47 25.81 -7.69
CA SER A 804 -14.99 24.99 -6.58
C SER A 804 -15.55 23.57 -6.66
N GLY A 805 -16.83 23.42 -7.02
CA GLY A 805 -17.50 22.14 -7.19
C GLY A 805 -16.85 21.26 -8.26
N HIS A 806 -16.66 21.78 -9.48
CA HIS A 806 -16.05 20.98 -10.55
C HIS A 806 -14.55 20.78 -10.35
N ASN A 807 -13.82 21.73 -9.73
CA ASN A 807 -12.41 21.53 -9.39
C ASN A 807 -12.21 20.45 -8.33
N MET A 808 -13.13 20.37 -7.35
CA MET A 808 -13.18 19.26 -6.40
C MET A 808 -13.53 17.94 -7.09
N PHE A 809 -14.45 17.95 -8.06
CA PHE A 809 -14.81 16.78 -8.87
C PHE A 809 -13.64 16.28 -9.74
N ARG A 810 -12.84 17.19 -10.31
CA ARG A 810 -11.62 16.89 -11.07
C ARG A 810 -10.47 16.40 -10.17
N GLY A 811 -10.57 16.63 -8.85
CA GLY A 811 -9.57 16.17 -7.87
C GLY A 811 -8.35 17.08 -7.77
N LEU A 812 -8.50 18.38 -8.05
CA LEU A 812 -7.44 19.37 -7.84
C LEU A 812 -7.06 19.49 -6.35
N PRO A 813 -5.81 19.88 -6.02
CA PRO A 813 -5.40 20.10 -4.64
C PRO A 813 -6.30 21.12 -3.93
N ARG A 814 -6.55 20.93 -2.64
CA ARG A 814 -7.45 21.80 -1.84
C ARG A 814 -7.08 23.29 -1.96
N GLY A 815 -5.78 23.61 -1.98
CA GLY A 815 -5.31 24.98 -2.15
C GLY A 815 -5.76 25.62 -3.47
N ALA A 816 -5.74 24.87 -4.58
CA ALA A 816 -6.24 25.35 -5.87
C ALA A 816 -7.76 25.55 -5.85
N VAL A 817 -8.51 24.64 -5.21
CA VAL A 817 -9.97 24.76 -5.07
C VAL A 817 -10.34 26.02 -4.30
N TYR A 818 -9.72 26.27 -3.15
CA TYR A 818 -9.97 27.48 -2.35
C TYR A 818 -9.51 28.75 -3.06
N GLY A 819 -8.35 28.75 -3.72
CA GLY A 819 -7.89 29.89 -4.50
C GLY A 819 -8.84 30.23 -5.66
N ASN A 820 -9.30 29.21 -6.37
CA ASN A 820 -10.23 29.39 -7.49
C ASN A 820 -11.64 29.83 -7.06
N PHE A 821 -12.05 29.61 -5.80
CA PHE A 821 -13.29 30.19 -5.25
C PHE A 821 -13.26 31.72 -5.25
N PHE A 822 -12.13 32.31 -4.83
CA PHE A 822 -11.93 33.77 -4.78
C PHE A 822 -11.46 34.37 -6.11
N ARG A 823 -11.35 33.56 -7.17
CA ARG A 823 -10.88 33.98 -8.49
C ARG A 823 -11.62 35.19 -9.03
N SER A 824 -12.95 35.19 -8.92
CA SER A 824 -13.79 36.29 -9.42
C SER A 824 -13.38 37.63 -8.79
N LEU A 825 -13.12 37.64 -7.48
CA LEU A 825 -12.70 38.83 -6.74
C LEU A 825 -11.27 39.27 -7.12
N LEU A 826 -10.35 38.32 -7.19
CA LEU A 826 -8.94 38.57 -7.56
C LEU A 826 -8.77 39.03 -9.01
N SER A 827 -9.73 38.72 -9.89
CA SER A 827 -9.68 39.10 -11.30
C SER A 827 -10.11 40.53 -11.61
N ILE A 828 -10.80 41.21 -10.67
CA ILE A 828 -11.33 42.57 -10.90
C ILE A 828 -10.20 43.59 -11.16
N PRO A 829 -9.14 43.68 -10.31
CA PRO A 829 -8.06 44.64 -10.56
C PRO A 829 -7.34 44.38 -11.88
N LEU A 830 -7.15 43.10 -12.23
CA LEU A 830 -6.52 42.71 -13.48
C LEU A 830 -7.39 43.04 -14.70
N ALA A 831 -8.71 42.88 -14.59
CA ALA A 831 -9.64 43.24 -15.65
C ALA A 831 -9.64 44.75 -15.90
N VAL A 832 -9.61 45.58 -14.85
CA VAL A 832 -9.49 47.04 -14.98
C VAL A 832 -8.18 47.44 -15.66
N LEU A 833 -7.06 46.83 -15.26
CA LEU A 833 -5.76 47.06 -15.89
C LEU A 833 -5.77 46.71 -17.38
N LEU A 834 -6.26 45.52 -17.74
CA LEU A 834 -6.34 45.06 -19.13
C LEU A 834 -7.29 45.92 -19.96
N HIS A 835 -8.41 46.34 -19.38
CA HIS A 835 -9.35 47.26 -20.01
C HIS A 835 -8.66 48.59 -20.35
N GLY A 836 -7.93 49.19 -19.40
CA GLY A 836 -7.15 50.41 -19.64
C GLY A 836 -6.06 50.27 -20.70
N LEU A 837 -5.27 49.18 -20.66
CA LEU A 837 -4.21 48.91 -21.64
C LEU A 837 -4.74 48.71 -23.06
N ILE A 838 -5.81 47.95 -23.23
CA ILE A 838 -6.45 47.74 -24.54
C ILE A 838 -7.06 49.05 -25.03
N GLY A 839 -7.68 49.83 -24.15
CA GLY A 839 -8.20 51.15 -24.50
C GLY A 839 -7.11 52.10 -24.99
N TRP A 840 -5.94 52.10 -24.34
CA TRP A 840 -4.79 52.88 -24.78
C TRP A 840 -4.25 52.42 -26.14
N LEU A 841 -4.08 51.11 -26.36
CA LEU A 841 -3.61 50.56 -27.64
C LEU A 841 -4.57 50.84 -28.81
N VAL A 842 -5.88 50.68 -28.59
CA VAL A 842 -6.92 50.93 -29.59
C VAL A 842 -7.04 52.43 -29.89
N GLY A 843 -6.89 53.27 -28.88
CA GLY A 843 -6.80 54.72 -29.05
C GLY A 843 -5.54 55.14 -29.83
N ALA A 844 -4.39 54.52 -29.55
CA ALA A 844 -3.14 54.75 -30.27
C ALA A 844 -3.19 54.27 -31.73
N ALA A 845 -4.03 53.28 -32.04
CA ALA A 845 -4.29 52.80 -33.40
C ALA A 845 -5.30 53.66 -34.19
N GLY A 846 -5.79 54.77 -33.62
CA GLY A 846 -6.64 55.75 -34.32
C GLY A 846 -8.13 55.40 -34.39
N VAL A 847 -8.63 54.47 -33.58
CA VAL A 847 -10.05 54.10 -33.57
C VAL A 847 -10.87 55.14 -32.80
N VAL A 848 -11.90 55.71 -33.44
CA VAL A 848 -12.85 56.64 -32.82
C VAL A 848 -13.87 55.86 -31.97
N ALA A 849 -14.32 56.44 -30.85
CA ALA A 849 -15.25 55.81 -29.89
C ALA A 849 -14.71 54.53 -29.21
N VAL A 850 -13.45 54.58 -28.76
CA VAL A 850 -12.77 53.51 -28.00
C VAL A 850 -13.64 52.94 -26.87
N HIS A 851 -14.39 53.80 -26.15
CA HIS A 851 -15.21 53.38 -25.01
C HIS A 851 -16.36 52.43 -25.40
N GLU A 852 -17.03 52.66 -26.52
CA GLU A 852 -18.12 51.79 -27.01
C GLU A 852 -17.59 50.43 -27.47
N VAL A 853 -16.42 50.42 -28.10
CA VAL A 853 -15.72 49.19 -28.48
C VAL A 853 -15.30 48.43 -27.23
N LEU A 854 -14.69 49.11 -26.25
CA LEU A 854 -14.24 48.51 -25.00
C LEU A 854 -15.41 47.91 -24.19
N GLN A 855 -16.58 48.55 -24.21
CA GLN A 855 -17.80 48.06 -23.56
C GLN A 855 -18.31 46.75 -24.20
N LYS A 856 -18.27 46.64 -25.53
CA LYS A 856 -18.62 45.39 -26.26
C LYS A 856 -17.61 44.27 -25.96
N TRP A 857 -16.35 44.60 -25.73
CA TRP A 857 -15.29 43.65 -25.38
C TRP A 857 -15.15 43.35 -23.88
N ALA A 858 -15.88 44.06 -23.00
CA ALA A 858 -15.72 43.97 -21.55
C ALA A 858 -15.90 42.53 -21.01
N ALA A 859 -16.84 41.77 -21.56
CA ALA A 859 -17.07 40.37 -21.18
C ALA A 859 -15.87 39.47 -21.53
N VAL A 860 -15.25 39.70 -22.69
CA VAL A 860 -14.06 38.95 -23.14
C VAL A 860 -12.84 39.32 -22.29
N ILE A 861 -12.64 40.61 -22.00
CA ILE A 861 -11.55 41.10 -21.15
C ILE A 861 -11.67 40.56 -19.72
N SER A 862 -12.89 40.56 -19.16
CA SER A 862 -13.16 40.00 -17.83
C SER A 862 -12.90 38.48 -17.78
N LYS A 863 -13.31 37.74 -18.81
CA LYS A 863 -13.03 36.30 -18.94
C LYS A 863 -11.53 36.02 -19.04
N LEU A 864 -10.81 36.79 -19.86
CA LEU A 864 -9.36 36.68 -20.01
C LEU A 864 -8.64 36.95 -18.68
N ALA A 865 -9.00 38.02 -17.97
CA ALA A 865 -8.45 38.35 -16.66
C ALA A 865 -8.68 37.23 -15.64
N SER A 866 -9.90 36.69 -15.58
CA SER A 866 -10.25 35.59 -14.68
C SER A 866 -9.43 34.32 -14.97
N ASP A 867 -9.28 33.94 -16.24
CA ASP A 867 -8.48 32.78 -16.61
C ASP A 867 -6.97 33.00 -16.41
N CYS A 868 -6.45 34.21 -16.56
CA CYS A 868 -5.07 34.55 -16.18
C CYS A 868 -4.82 34.33 -14.68
N VAL A 869 -5.73 34.81 -13.82
CA VAL A 869 -5.65 34.57 -12.36
C VAL A 869 -5.71 33.08 -12.04
N ALA A 870 -6.58 32.31 -12.72
CA ALA A 870 -6.64 30.86 -12.53
C ALA A 870 -5.35 30.15 -12.96
N GLY A 871 -4.78 30.54 -14.11
CA GLY A 871 -3.50 30.04 -14.59
C GLY A 871 -2.37 30.33 -13.61
N PHE A 872 -2.39 31.49 -12.94
CA PHE A 872 -1.44 31.83 -11.89
C PHE A 872 -1.62 30.98 -10.63
N ILE A 873 -2.85 30.87 -10.10
CA ILE A 873 -3.15 30.07 -8.90
C ILE A 873 -2.77 28.61 -9.10
N GLU A 874 -3.22 28.00 -10.19
CA GLU A 874 -2.93 26.60 -10.48
C GLU A 874 -1.46 26.38 -10.86
N GLY A 875 -0.84 27.31 -11.59
CA GLY A 875 0.59 27.27 -11.91
C GLY A 875 1.49 27.34 -10.66
N LEU A 876 1.10 28.11 -9.64
CA LEU A 876 1.79 28.11 -8.34
C LEU A 876 1.66 26.76 -7.63
N VAL A 877 0.46 26.17 -7.63
CA VAL A 877 0.22 24.85 -7.02
C VAL A 877 1.01 23.76 -7.74
N ASP A 878 1.03 23.76 -9.07
CA ASP A 878 1.82 22.83 -9.88
C ASP A 878 3.32 23.03 -9.62
N ARG A 879 3.80 24.28 -9.49
CA ARG A 879 5.18 24.59 -9.09
C ARG A 879 5.52 24.01 -7.72
N PHE A 880 4.66 24.18 -6.71
CA PHE A 880 4.90 23.62 -5.37
C PHE A 880 4.94 22.10 -5.39
N ASN A 881 4.06 21.46 -6.16
CA ASN A 881 4.08 20.01 -6.33
C ASN A 881 5.39 19.55 -6.99
N ASN A 882 5.83 20.20 -8.06
CA ASN A 882 7.07 19.87 -8.75
C ASN A 882 8.29 20.00 -7.84
N ILE A 883 8.41 21.12 -7.11
CA ILE A 883 9.51 21.32 -6.13
C ILE A 883 9.49 20.20 -5.08
N ARG A 884 8.31 19.87 -4.53
CA ARG A 884 8.17 18.80 -3.54
C ARG A 884 8.66 17.45 -4.07
N PHE A 885 8.27 17.08 -5.30
CA PHE A 885 8.74 15.83 -5.91
C PHE A 885 10.25 15.85 -6.14
N ARG A 886 10.80 16.96 -6.67
CA ARG A 886 12.26 17.07 -6.88
C ARG A 886 13.04 17.00 -5.57
N SER A 887 12.54 17.59 -4.49
CA SER A 887 13.18 17.47 -3.17
C SER A 887 13.22 16.01 -2.70
N MET A 888 12.17 15.22 -2.99
CA MET A 888 12.14 13.79 -2.64
C MET A 888 13.10 12.99 -3.52
N ASP A 889 13.14 13.24 -4.83
CA ASP A 889 14.03 12.53 -5.75
C ASP A 889 15.50 12.79 -5.41
N TYR A 890 15.87 14.05 -5.17
CA TYR A 890 17.23 14.40 -4.77
C TYR A 890 17.59 13.87 -3.38
N ALA A 891 16.69 13.93 -2.40
CA ALA A 891 16.96 13.36 -1.09
C ALA A 891 17.29 11.86 -1.18
N ALA A 892 16.56 11.11 -2.02
CA ALA A 892 16.84 9.69 -2.25
C ALA A 892 18.21 9.46 -2.90
N LYS A 893 18.56 10.22 -3.95
CA LYS A 893 19.82 10.01 -4.68
C LYS A 893 21.05 10.53 -3.95
N ILE A 894 20.95 11.68 -3.30
CA ILE A 894 22.03 12.23 -2.48
C ILE A 894 22.29 11.33 -1.26
N GLY A 895 21.24 10.80 -0.62
CA GLY A 895 21.38 9.79 0.43
C GLY A 895 22.20 8.59 -0.04
N GLN A 896 21.88 8.05 -1.22
CA GLN A 896 22.65 6.97 -1.84
C GLN A 896 24.12 7.37 -2.11
N VAL A 897 24.39 8.61 -2.57
CA VAL A 897 25.78 9.08 -2.78
C VAL A 897 26.58 8.99 -1.48
N PHE A 898 26.02 9.44 -0.36
CA PHE A 898 26.72 9.40 0.93
C PHE A 898 26.85 7.99 1.51
N GLU A 899 25.86 7.12 1.32
CA GLU A 899 25.96 5.70 1.69
C GLU A 899 27.08 4.99 0.90
N ILE A 900 27.19 5.28 -0.40
CA ILE A 900 28.27 4.75 -1.23
C ILE A 900 29.62 5.32 -0.80
N TYR A 901 29.68 6.62 -0.50
CA TYR A 901 30.89 7.25 0.02
C TYR A 901 31.37 6.57 1.31
N ALA A 902 30.48 6.33 2.27
CA ALA A 902 30.81 5.60 3.49
C ALA A 902 31.28 4.15 3.23
N SER A 903 30.69 3.49 2.23
CA SER A 903 31.12 2.15 1.79
C SER A 903 32.52 2.17 1.17
N LEU A 904 32.84 3.22 0.39
CA LEU A 904 34.17 3.42 -0.20
C LEU A 904 35.23 3.72 0.87
N GLU A 905 34.92 4.54 1.87
CA GLU A 905 35.79 4.79 3.04
C GLU A 905 36.09 3.50 3.80
N THR A 906 35.10 2.62 3.93
CA THR A 906 35.29 1.30 4.55
C THR A 906 36.15 0.38 3.69
N LEU A 907 36.03 0.46 2.36
CA LEU A 907 36.78 -0.36 1.41
C LEU A 907 38.24 0.10 1.23
N PHE A 908 38.49 1.40 1.38
CA PHE A 908 39.81 2.03 1.21
C PHE A 908 40.19 2.88 2.43
N PRO A 909 40.38 2.28 3.62
CA PRO A 909 40.60 3.03 4.86
C PRO A 909 41.91 3.83 4.90
N GLU A 910 42.89 3.48 4.06
CA GLU A 910 44.19 4.14 3.99
C GLU A 910 44.28 5.22 2.89
N ALA A 911 43.27 5.30 2.01
CA ALA A 911 43.28 6.25 0.89
C ALA A 911 42.33 7.41 1.15
N ASP A 912 42.68 8.59 0.65
CA ASP A 912 41.75 9.73 0.62
C ASP A 912 40.70 9.49 -0.48
N VAL A 913 39.53 8.97 -0.09
CA VAL A 913 38.41 8.67 -1.00
C VAL A 913 37.91 9.93 -1.70
N GLN A 914 37.95 11.09 -1.03
CA GLN A 914 37.53 12.35 -1.63
C GLN A 914 38.46 12.73 -2.79
N GLN A 915 39.78 12.67 -2.58
CA GLN A 915 40.76 12.92 -3.63
C GLN A 915 40.66 11.87 -4.75
N MET A 916 40.39 10.61 -4.40
CA MET A 916 40.19 9.55 -5.38
C MET A 916 39.01 9.85 -6.32
N LEU A 917 37.88 10.35 -5.80
CA LEU A 917 36.72 10.74 -6.62
C LEU A 917 36.98 11.93 -7.55
N GLU A 918 37.97 12.78 -7.25
CA GLU A 918 38.39 13.87 -8.14
C GLU A 918 39.14 13.36 -9.39
N GLU A 919 39.72 12.16 -9.31
CA GLU A 919 40.45 11.49 -10.38
C GLU A 919 39.72 10.22 -10.89
N PRO A 920 38.64 10.36 -11.69
CA PRO A 920 37.72 9.26 -12.01
C PRO A 920 38.36 8.07 -12.72
N ASN A 921 39.44 8.26 -13.50
CA ASN A 921 40.19 7.18 -14.15
C ASN A 921 40.84 6.25 -13.11
N LYS A 922 41.54 6.83 -12.12
CA LYS A 922 42.23 6.06 -11.08
C LYS A 922 41.24 5.42 -10.12
N PHE A 923 40.16 6.15 -9.81
CA PHE A 923 39.04 5.62 -9.04
C PHE A 923 38.45 4.36 -9.68
N MET A 924 38.11 4.40 -10.97
CA MET A 924 37.50 3.24 -11.64
C MET A 924 38.45 2.04 -11.68
N GLN A 925 39.74 2.26 -11.89
CA GLN A 925 40.74 1.17 -11.83
C GLN A 925 40.78 0.54 -10.43
N ALA A 926 40.96 1.36 -9.38
CA ALA A 926 41.04 0.89 -8.00
C ALA A 926 39.77 0.17 -7.53
N VAL A 927 38.60 0.68 -7.91
CA VAL A 927 37.30 0.09 -7.56
C VAL A 927 37.03 -1.18 -8.35
N ASN A 928 37.33 -1.23 -9.65
CA ASN A 928 37.12 -2.43 -10.45
C ASN A 928 37.96 -3.62 -9.97
N ASP A 929 39.15 -3.37 -9.42
CA ASP A 929 40.03 -4.41 -8.87
C ASP A 929 39.47 -5.04 -7.58
N ARG A 930 38.79 -4.25 -6.74
CA ARG A 930 38.26 -4.72 -5.44
C ARG A 930 36.79 -5.10 -5.48
N ASN A 931 35.96 -4.26 -6.08
CA ASN A 931 34.51 -4.44 -6.20
C ASN A 931 33.95 -3.70 -7.42
N PRO A 932 33.85 -4.36 -8.59
CA PRO A 932 33.39 -3.71 -9.83
C PRO A 932 31.93 -3.25 -9.79
N ASP A 933 31.10 -3.79 -8.89
CA ASP A 933 29.70 -3.38 -8.79
C ASP A 933 29.54 -2.01 -8.15
N LEU A 934 30.40 -1.62 -7.20
CA LEU A 934 30.39 -0.27 -6.63
C LEU A 934 30.63 0.81 -7.70
N GLY A 935 31.53 0.56 -8.65
CA GLY A 935 31.77 1.47 -9.78
C GLY A 935 30.50 1.69 -10.62
N LYS A 936 29.77 0.61 -10.94
CA LYS A 936 28.50 0.67 -11.67
C LYS A 936 27.42 1.44 -10.90
N ILE A 937 27.39 1.32 -9.58
CA ILE A 937 26.43 2.03 -8.71
C ILE A 937 26.71 3.54 -8.73
N VAL A 938 27.98 3.95 -8.62
CA VAL A 938 28.39 5.36 -8.69
C VAL A 938 28.00 5.96 -10.05
N ILE A 939 28.29 5.25 -11.15
CA ILE A 939 27.86 5.65 -12.50
C ILE A 939 26.34 5.80 -12.58
N SER A 940 25.59 4.80 -12.11
CA SER A 940 24.12 4.81 -12.15
C SER A 940 23.53 6.00 -11.38
N ASN A 941 24.13 6.33 -10.22
CA ASN A 941 23.72 7.49 -9.43
C ASN A 941 23.97 8.81 -10.16
N ALA A 942 25.15 8.98 -10.75
CA ALA A 942 25.48 10.19 -11.49
C ALA A 942 24.62 10.36 -12.76
N LEU A 943 24.33 9.28 -13.48
CA LEU A 943 23.42 9.31 -14.64
C LEU A 943 21.99 9.72 -14.27
N ASP A 944 21.48 9.25 -13.13
CA ASP A 944 20.17 9.67 -12.62
C ASP A 944 20.16 11.15 -12.23
N LEU A 945 21.20 11.64 -11.55
CA LEU A 945 21.31 13.04 -11.15
C LEU A 945 21.42 13.97 -12.37
N LEU A 946 22.20 13.56 -13.38
CA LEU A 946 22.25 14.22 -14.69
C LEU A 946 20.85 14.30 -15.33
N TYR A 947 20.15 13.18 -15.40
CA TYR A 947 18.80 13.13 -15.97
C TYR A 947 17.81 14.00 -15.20
N ILE A 948 17.80 13.89 -13.86
CA ILE A 948 16.90 14.68 -13.01
C ILE A 948 17.17 16.16 -13.21
N TRP A 949 18.42 16.59 -13.22
CA TRP A 949 18.81 17.98 -13.42
C TRP A 949 18.33 18.53 -14.77
N MET A 950 18.57 17.77 -15.85
CA MET A 950 18.33 18.23 -17.22
C MET A 950 16.87 18.06 -17.68
N TYR A 951 16.15 17.04 -17.22
CA TYR A 951 14.85 16.68 -17.77
C TYR A 951 13.68 17.02 -16.84
N GLN A 952 13.89 17.02 -15.53
CA GLN A 952 12.80 17.15 -14.58
C GLN A 952 12.47 18.62 -14.23
N PRO A 953 11.17 18.98 -14.12
CA PRO A 953 10.77 20.36 -13.90
C PRO A 953 11.23 20.88 -12.54
N ARG A 954 11.80 22.09 -12.51
CA ARG A 954 12.32 22.77 -11.30
C ARG A 954 13.50 22.08 -10.59
N ALA A 955 14.13 21.10 -11.22
CA ALA A 955 15.25 20.36 -10.64
C ALA A 955 16.44 21.27 -10.29
N THR A 956 16.85 22.18 -11.18
CA THR A 956 17.97 23.10 -10.96
C THR A 956 17.76 24.01 -9.75
N SER A 957 16.58 24.62 -9.65
CA SER A 957 16.23 25.50 -8.53
C SER A 957 16.17 24.79 -7.18
N THR A 958 15.75 23.52 -7.18
CA THR A 958 15.70 22.70 -5.97
C THR A 958 17.10 22.27 -5.54
N MET A 959 17.96 21.84 -6.49
CA MET A 959 19.34 21.49 -6.17
C MET A 959 20.12 22.69 -5.62
N ALA A 960 19.94 23.88 -6.20
CA ALA A 960 20.55 25.10 -5.68
C ALA A 960 20.16 25.39 -4.21
N ALA A 961 18.92 25.07 -3.81
CA ALA A 961 18.49 25.20 -2.43
C ALA A 961 19.09 24.12 -1.52
N ILE A 962 19.27 22.90 -2.02
CA ILE A 962 19.89 21.78 -1.29
C ILE A 962 21.38 22.04 -1.06
N MET A 963 22.13 22.43 -2.10
CA MET A 963 23.56 22.72 -1.98
C MET A 963 23.85 23.85 -1.00
N LYS A 964 22.97 24.84 -0.88
CA LYS A 964 23.08 25.91 0.13
C LYS A 964 22.88 25.44 1.57
N ALA A 965 22.21 24.30 1.77
CA ALA A 965 22.00 23.73 3.09
C ALA A 965 23.08 22.71 3.48
N MET A 966 23.85 22.22 2.50
CA MET A 966 24.95 21.26 2.71
C MET A 966 26.19 21.92 3.31
N SER A 967 26.92 21.16 4.13
CA SER A 967 28.24 21.55 4.61
C SER A 967 29.23 21.72 3.43
N PRO A 968 30.36 22.43 3.63
CA PRO A 968 31.40 22.54 2.60
C PRO A 968 31.96 21.18 2.17
N GLU A 969 32.12 20.25 3.12
CA GLU A 969 32.60 18.87 2.87
C GLU A 969 31.56 18.07 2.08
N GLU A 970 30.29 18.08 2.50
CA GLU A 970 29.19 17.41 1.81
C GLU A 970 29.07 17.88 0.35
N ARG A 971 29.22 19.19 0.11
CA ARG A 971 29.23 19.76 -1.24
C ARG A 971 30.39 19.26 -2.08
N ARG A 972 31.60 19.14 -1.51
CA ARG A 972 32.77 18.64 -2.23
C ARG A 972 32.58 17.18 -2.60
N ILE A 973 32.21 16.32 -1.64
CA ILE A 973 31.92 14.90 -1.86
C ILE A 973 30.87 14.74 -2.97
N PHE A 974 29.78 15.50 -2.89
CA PHE A 974 28.73 15.45 -3.89
C PHE A 974 29.25 15.82 -5.28
N VAL A 975 29.94 16.95 -5.44
CA VAL A 975 30.46 17.39 -6.74
C VAL A 975 31.50 16.42 -7.29
N SER A 976 32.45 15.96 -6.46
CA SER A 976 33.49 15.00 -6.87
C SER A 976 32.89 13.68 -7.34
N SER A 977 31.85 13.18 -6.67
CA SER A 977 31.14 11.96 -7.11
C SER A 977 30.55 12.06 -8.52
N GLN A 978 30.18 13.27 -8.98
CA GLN A 978 29.63 13.47 -10.32
C GLN A 978 30.68 13.48 -11.43
N LEU A 979 31.97 13.69 -11.10
CA LEU A 979 33.06 13.70 -12.09
C LEU A 979 33.25 12.35 -12.80
N ILE A 980 32.70 11.27 -12.24
CA ILE A 980 32.61 9.96 -12.88
C ILE A 980 31.98 10.02 -14.27
N LEU A 981 31.12 11.01 -14.55
CA LEU A 981 30.49 11.21 -15.85
C LEU A 981 31.50 11.52 -16.98
N LYS A 982 32.78 11.78 -16.67
CA LYS A 982 33.86 11.90 -17.66
C LYS A 982 34.32 10.55 -18.23
N GLN A 983 33.93 9.43 -17.62
CA GLN A 983 34.30 8.07 -18.03
C GLN A 983 33.43 7.57 -19.20
N GLU A 984 33.55 8.19 -20.37
CA GLU A 984 32.68 7.90 -21.53
C GLU A 984 32.76 6.44 -22.00
N LYS A 985 33.94 5.82 -21.93
CA LYS A 985 34.16 4.44 -22.39
C LYS A 985 33.43 3.44 -21.50
N GLU A 986 33.62 3.55 -20.19
CA GLU A 986 33.02 2.69 -19.17
C GLU A 986 31.50 2.84 -19.15
N ILE A 987 31.02 4.08 -19.26
CA ILE A 987 29.58 4.39 -19.30
C ILE A 987 28.94 3.84 -20.58
N SER A 988 29.58 4.04 -21.74
CA SER A 988 29.09 3.50 -23.01
C SER A 988 29.05 1.98 -23.00
N GLN A 989 30.07 1.32 -22.45
CA GLN A 989 30.10 -0.12 -22.27
C GLN A 989 28.95 -0.59 -21.38
N LEU A 990 28.69 0.08 -20.25
CA LEU A 990 27.58 -0.24 -19.36
C LEU A 990 26.21 -0.19 -20.06
N PHE A 991 26.00 0.78 -20.96
CA PHE A 991 24.78 0.83 -21.78
C PHE A 991 24.69 -0.34 -22.77
N VAL A 992 25.80 -0.68 -23.44
CA VAL A 992 25.89 -1.77 -24.42
C VAL A 992 25.68 -3.14 -23.75
N ASP A 993 26.22 -3.32 -22.55
CA ASP A 993 26.04 -4.51 -21.70
C ASP A 993 24.59 -4.65 -21.19
N GLY A 994 23.75 -3.65 -21.48
CA GLY A 994 22.31 -3.73 -21.34
C GLY A 994 21.76 -3.14 -20.05
N ALA A 995 22.48 -2.25 -19.36
CA ALA A 995 22.02 -1.62 -18.12
C ALA A 995 20.66 -0.91 -18.23
N LEU A 996 20.27 -0.43 -19.43
CA LEU A 996 18.95 0.15 -19.71
C LEU A 996 18.11 -0.64 -20.74
N GLY A 997 18.42 -1.92 -20.96
CA GLY A 997 17.72 -2.79 -21.92
C GLY A 997 17.86 -2.34 -23.39
N LYS A 998 17.11 -2.94 -24.33
CA LYS A 998 17.29 -2.77 -25.79
C LYS A 998 17.13 -1.34 -26.32
N LYS A 999 16.44 -0.46 -25.60
CA LYS A 999 16.16 0.93 -26.03
C LYS A 999 17.12 1.95 -25.41
N PHE A 1000 18.36 1.55 -25.12
CA PHE A 1000 19.37 2.41 -24.50
C PHE A 1000 19.86 3.56 -25.39
N GLY A 1001 19.70 3.47 -26.72
CA GLY A 1001 20.29 4.44 -27.66
C GLY A 1001 19.93 5.91 -27.39
N ARG A 1002 18.69 6.19 -26.94
CA ARG A 1002 18.28 7.56 -26.55
C ARG A 1002 18.97 8.06 -25.29
N ALA A 1003 19.15 7.17 -24.31
CA ALA A 1003 19.81 7.50 -23.06
C ALA A 1003 21.32 7.73 -23.28
N LEU A 1004 21.95 6.88 -24.10
CA LEU A 1004 23.36 7.04 -24.48
C LEU A 1004 23.59 8.36 -25.22
N SER A 1005 22.76 8.69 -26.23
CA SER A 1005 22.88 9.96 -26.94
C SER A 1005 22.68 11.17 -26.02
N PHE A 1006 21.76 11.06 -25.05
CA PHE A 1006 21.52 12.11 -24.07
C PHE A 1006 22.73 12.33 -23.14
N TYR A 1007 23.32 11.24 -22.64
CA TYR A 1007 24.52 11.30 -21.81
C TYR A 1007 25.67 12.00 -22.55
N LEU A 1008 25.99 11.53 -23.77
CA LEU A 1008 27.10 12.08 -24.56
C LEU A 1008 26.90 13.57 -24.92
N ASP A 1009 25.66 14.01 -25.16
CA ASP A 1009 25.35 15.41 -25.51
C ASP A 1009 25.36 16.37 -24.29
N ARG A 1010 24.99 15.89 -23.09
CA ARG A 1010 24.65 16.77 -21.95
C ARG A 1010 25.54 16.64 -20.73
N ALA A 1011 26.35 15.59 -20.61
CA ALA A 1011 27.18 15.37 -19.43
C ALA A 1011 28.14 16.54 -19.16
N GLN A 1012 28.80 17.08 -20.20
CA GLN A 1012 29.75 18.18 -20.05
C GLN A 1012 29.06 19.48 -19.60
N GLU A 1013 27.92 19.84 -20.21
CA GLU A 1013 27.11 21.01 -19.85
C GLU A 1013 26.66 20.94 -18.37
N TYR A 1014 26.25 19.74 -17.94
CA TYR A 1014 25.84 19.47 -16.56
C TYR A 1014 26.98 19.70 -15.56
N LEU A 1015 28.16 19.11 -15.83
CA LEU A 1015 29.31 19.22 -14.93
C LEU A 1015 29.79 20.66 -14.78
N LEU A 1016 29.84 21.43 -15.87
CA LEU A 1016 30.19 22.85 -15.84
C LEU A 1016 29.20 23.65 -14.99
N SER A 1017 27.90 23.46 -15.24
CA SER A 1017 26.84 24.15 -14.48
C SER A 1017 26.87 23.83 -12.99
N LEU A 1018 27.21 22.58 -12.64
CA LEU A 1018 27.32 22.14 -11.25
C LEU A 1018 28.53 22.77 -10.54
N GLN A 1019 29.67 22.87 -11.23
CA GLN A 1019 30.87 23.53 -10.72
C GLN A 1019 30.65 25.04 -10.50
N GLU A 1020 30.01 25.73 -11.43
CA GLU A 1020 29.63 27.14 -11.26
C GLU A 1020 28.74 27.35 -10.04
N MET A 1021 27.76 26.46 -9.83
CA MET A 1021 26.87 26.51 -8.66
C MET A 1021 27.63 26.27 -7.35
N HIS A 1022 28.59 25.33 -7.34
CA HIS A 1022 29.45 25.08 -6.19
C HIS A 1022 30.26 26.33 -5.82
N LEU A 1023 30.92 26.97 -6.80
CA LEU A 1023 31.70 28.20 -6.60
C LEU A 1023 30.83 29.35 -6.07
N SER A 1024 29.63 29.53 -6.63
CA SER A 1024 28.69 30.56 -6.18
C SER A 1024 28.26 30.38 -4.72
N CYS A 1025 28.05 29.13 -4.27
CA CYS A 1025 27.70 28.85 -2.88
C CYS A 1025 28.88 29.13 -1.93
N SER A 1026 30.09 28.75 -2.32
CA SER A 1026 31.31 28.99 -1.53
C SER A 1026 31.66 30.48 -1.39
N GLN A 1027 31.39 31.30 -2.41
CA GLN A 1027 31.58 32.76 -2.34
C GLN A 1027 30.61 33.43 -1.37
N LEU A 1028 29.35 33.00 -1.31
CA LEU A 1028 28.35 33.55 -0.39
C LEU A 1028 28.71 33.31 1.08
N GLU A 1029 29.31 32.17 1.40
CA GLU A 1029 29.77 31.84 2.75
C GLU A 1029 30.98 32.66 3.19
N ASN A 1030 31.92 32.92 2.27
CA ASN A 1030 33.07 33.79 2.55
C ASN A 1030 32.65 35.26 2.82
N VAL A 1031 31.54 35.71 2.21
CA VAL A 1031 30.96 37.05 2.46
C VAL A 1031 30.20 37.09 3.79
N GLU A 1032 29.40 36.06 4.11
CA GLU A 1032 28.72 35.97 5.41
C GLU A 1032 29.68 35.73 6.58
N GLY A 1033 30.79 35.04 6.35
CA GLY A 1033 31.86 34.80 7.33
C GLY A 1033 32.74 36.01 7.60
N ARG A 1034 32.87 36.95 6.65
CA ARG A 1034 33.52 38.27 6.85
C ARG A 1034 32.60 39.32 7.48
N ALA A 1035 31.30 39.10 7.46
CA ALA A 1035 30.28 40.00 8.03
C ALA A 1035 29.87 39.63 9.47
N ARG A 1036 30.43 38.53 10.01
CA ARG A 1036 30.43 38.19 11.44
C ARG A 1036 31.81 38.47 12.01
#